data_AF-A0A7D9HXL3-F1
#
_entry.id   AF-A0A7D9HXL3-F1
#
_cell.length_a   1.000
_cell.length_b   1.000
_cell.length_c   1.000
_cell.angle_alpha   90.00
_cell.angle_beta   90.00
_cell.angle_gamma   90.00
#
_symmetry.space_group_name_H-M   'P 1'
#
loop_
_entity.id
_entity.type
_entity.pdbx_description
1 polymer ?
#
loop_
_entity_poly.entity_id
_entity_poly.type
_entity_poly.pdbx_seq_one_letter_code
_entity_poly.pdbx_strand_id
1 'polypeptide(L)'
;MMSNRVNDTNEGTPCSKKSRVKPETVKNWVTRFDKEFQTFSWLDYSTEKEKGINVVTQLKCKICKKYRKRITGCRNFSDKWVVGASSVKTSSVREHAMSDQHVHAMNVQNKEFARSEGKSLVPREAPIIQALENLSNEEQERMKIKFDVAYLVATEQMAFSKYPSICALEIRHGVDIGQSYLNANACKEFVHCIADIENEDLISAVAQAKFFSLLIDGSTDKSNADNEATLVVWFDPEDIEVESLDGDNVDDEAIDPGVVSRVTNTNSNRKLVGIGTDGASSNVAARGLKGLVEQKLPWIFWMWCLAHRLELAIKDALRGTFFDSIDEMLLRLYYVYEKSPKKCIELESLCADLKECLEFDEDGIRPVRASGTRWVSHKVKAMKRVLSKYGAYIAHLTSLSEDKSVKAADRAKLKGYLKKWVNAKYILGCAAFVDLLTPCATFSKSMQSNDLDILAAISHIIKTLNETNKLTSKPLEQWKTYSDTLKKVQQDEKGQSEYQTQILTNVEGAKTFLLQNSRSYCNAVTTCIKSRLSWSDLQHLRDIILVLATVGWEKVMDKLDAHGDQEEIDDTDREDPLNAIDRLVEAYKVPLEGAGAEVDQVRVEFEAMMAYAVQFISLSTLDYQSVWWRMFHAPDKSEWSNILILASLLFSLPASNGTVERVFSQLNCIKTKKRASLSSNSLDDLLTLCTGKRKLDDFSPDRAVRLWWHTKHRRPNQSVRKQYVRRNSNVNRKPASTSASTTSTGSNNVDSTTTDSDSGEEQSKSLLDDWDHWMRESDDSDEEL
;
A
#
# COMPACT_ATOMS: atom_id res chain seq x y z
N MET A 1 -71.07 -21.72 -37.06
CA MET A 1 -71.38 -21.09 -38.37
C MET A 1 -70.03 -20.85 -39.05
N MET A 2 -69.50 -21.85 -39.77
CA MET A 2 -69.61 -22.05 -41.24
C MET A 2 -68.94 -20.88 -42.00
N SER A 3 -68.01 -21.02 -42.95
CA SER A 3 -67.51 -22.13 -43.79
C SER A 3 -66.17 -21.63 -44.40
N ASN A 4 -65.06 -22.38 -44.34
CA ASN A 4 -64.44 -23.16 -45.43
C ASN A 4 -64.18 -22.47 -46.81
N ARG A 5 -62.91 -22.58 -47.24
CA ARG A 5 -62.39 -22.83 -48.62
C ARG A 5 -62.56 -21.70 -49.66
N VAL A 6 -61.79 -21.51 -50.73
CA VAL A 6 -60.48 -21.93 -51.30
C VAL A 6 -60.40 -21.18 -52.67
N ASN A 7 -59.18 -20.85 -53.13
CA ASN A 7 -58.75 -20.61 -54.53
C ASN A 7 -59.05 -19.32 -55.35
N ASP A 8 -57.92 -18.86 -55.92
CA ASP A 8 -57.62 -18.58 -57.35
C ASP A 8 -57.82 -17.19 -58.00
N THR A 9 -56.64 -16.68 -58.41
CA THR A 9 -56.22 -16.04 -59.68
C THR A 9 -56.57 -14.59 -60.05
N ASN A 10 -55.56 -14.03 -60.77
CA ASN A 10 -55.47 -12.81 -61.58
C ASN A 10 -55.30 -11.48 -60.83
N GLU A 11 -54.39 -10.57 -61.19
CA GLU A 11 -53.49 -10.47 -62.34
C GLU A 11 -52.38 -9.47 -61.99
N GLY A 12 -51.15 -9.76 -62.38
CA GLY A 12 -49.97 -8.93 -62.10
C GLY A 12 -49.87 -7.71 -63.03
N THR A 13 -49.51 -6.57 -62.45
CA THR A 13 -48.84 -5.47 -63.15
C THR A 13 -47.40 -5.37 -62.63
N PRO A 14 -46.36 -5.49 -63.46
CA PRO A 14 -45.00 -5.08 -63.08
C PRO A 14 -44.52 -3.91 -63.95
N CYS A 15 -43.57 -3.07 -63.56
CA CYS A 15 -42.93 -2.68 -62.31
C CYS A 15 -42.00 -1.52 -62.71
N SER A 16 -41.90 -0.49 -61.88
CA SER A 16 -41.19 0.77 -62.12
C SER A 16 -39.66 0.65 -62.29
N LYS A 17 -39.10 1.50 -63.16
CA LYS A 17 -37.67 1.71 -63.43
C LYS A 17 -36.85 2.07 -62.16
N LYS A 18 -35.79 1.32 -61.83
CA LYS A 18 -34.77 1.70 -60.81
C LYS A 18 -33.77 2.72 -61.39
N SER A 19 -33.53 3.85 -60.73
CA SER A 19 -32.50 4.83 -61.12
C SER A 19 -31.09 4.29 -60.86
N ARG A 20 -30.20 4.41 -61.85
CA ARG A 20 -28.79 3.95 -61.77
C ARG A 20 -27.87 5.08 -61.30
N VAL A 21 -26.91 4.79 -60.42
CA VAL A 21 -26.01 5.78 -59.78
C VAL A 21 -24.75 5.99 -60.62
N LYS A 22 -24.40 7.26 -60.90
CA LYS A 22 -23.19 7.64 -61.64
C LYS A 22 -22.00 7.85 -60.69
N PRO A 23 -20.75 7.66 -61.16
CA PRO A 23 -19.53 7.90 -60.37
C PRO A 23 -19.47 9.28 -59.71
N GLU A 24 -19.91 10.33 -60.41
CA GLU A 24 -19.95 11.70 -59.88
C GLU A 24 -20.84 11.84 -58.64
N THR A 25 -21.92 11.05 -58.57
CA THR A 25 -22.79 11.01 -57.39
C THR A 25 -22.07 10.40 -56.19
N VAL A 26 -21.23 9.39 -56.39
CA VAL A 26 -20.44 8.78 -55.30
C VAL A 26 -19.31 9.71 -54.86
N LYS A 27 -18.67 10.44 -55.78
CA LYS A 27 -17.70 11.48 -55.39
C LYS A 27 -18.32 12.55 -54.50
N ASN A 28 -19.54 13.02 -54.83
CA ASN A 28 -20.28 13.95 -53.97
C ASN A 28 -20.61 13.34 -52.61
N TRP A 29 -20.87 12.03 -52.53
CA TRP A 29 -21.06 11.34 -51.25
C TRP A 29 -19.75 11.28 -50.46
N VAL A 30 -18.61 10.98 -51.09
CA VAL A 30 -17.29 11.00 -50.43
C VAL A 30 -17.05 12.38 -49.81
N THR A 31 -17.13 13.46 -50.59
CA THR A 31 -16.91 14.82 -50.08
C THR A 31 -17.89 15.19 -48.96
N ARG A 32 -19.16 14.81 -49.11
CA ARG A 32 -20.18 15.06 -48.10
C ARG A 32 -19.90 14.30 -46.81
N PHE A 33 -19.63 13.00 -46.88
CA PHE A 33 -19.47 12.15 -45.70
C PHE A 33 -18.10 12.33 -45.03
N ASP A 34 -17.05 12.60 -45.79
CA ASP A 34 -15.75 12.98 -45.22
C ASP A 34 -15.86 14.29 -44.44
N LYS A 35 -16.64 15.26 -44.94
CA LYS A 35 -16.93 16.50 -44.21
C LYS A 35 -17.89 16.27 -43.02
N GLU A 36 -18.93 15.46 -43.21
CA GLU A 36 -19.95 15.17 -42.18
C GLU A 36 -19.36 14.40 -40.99
N PHE A 37 -18.43 13.48 -41.24
CA PHE A 37 -17.80 12.63 -40.21
C PHE A 37 -16.35 13.03 -39.86
N GLN A 38 -15.80 14.05 -40.52
CA GLN A 38 -14.41 14.51 -40.35
C GLN A 38 -13.39 13.38 -40.52
N THR A 39 -13.61 12.58 -41.56
CA THR A 39 -12.85 11.37 -41.84
C THR A 39 -12.00 11.52 -43.09
N PHE A 40 -10.89 10.77 -43.16
CA PHE A 40 -10.19 10.53 -44.42
C PHE A 40 -11.09 9.78 -45.40
N SER A 41 -10.89 9.99 -46.70
CA SER A 41 -11.68 9.34 -47.75
C SER A 41 -11.64 7.82 -47.67
N TRP A 42 -12.73 7.26 -47.16
CA TRP A 42 -12.85 5.82 -46.85
C TRP A 42 -13.72 5.07 -47.86
N LEU A 43 -14.62 5.78 -48.54
CA LEU A 43 -15.58 5.20 -49.48
C LEU A 43 -14.95 5.04 -50.87
N ASP A 44 -15.12 3.86 -51.44
CA ASP A 44 -14.63 3.46 -52.75
C ASP A 44 -15.74 2.80 -53.56
N TYR A 45 -15.55 2.66 -54.88
CA TYR A 45 -16.55 2.05 -55.74
C TYR A 45 -15.98 1.32 -56.95
N SER A 46 -16.77 0.42 -57.53
CA SER A 46 -16.47 -0.27 -58.78
C SER A 46 -17.51 0.10 -59.84
N THR A 47 -17.08 0.21 -61.10
CA THR A 47 -17.95 0.64 -62.22
C THR A 47 -17.96 -0.37 -63.35
N GLU A 48 -19.08 -0.46 -64.06
CA GLU A 48 -19.20 -1.17 -65.33
C GLU A 48 -19.67 -0.23 -66.45
N LYS A 49 -19.23 -0.48 -67.68
CA LYS A 49 -19.67 0.26 -68.87
C LYS A 49 -20.96 -0.33 -69.39
N GLU A 50 -22.06 0.41 -69.25
CA GLU A 50 -23.33 0.08 -69.87
C GLU A 50 -23.70 1.16 -70.88
N LYS A 51 -23.89 0.77 -72.15
CA LYS A 51 -24.31 1.67 -73.24
C LYS A 51 -23.46 2.95 -73.33
N GLY A 52 -22.14 2.83 -73.13
CA GLY A 52 -21.18 3.94 -73.22
C GLY A 52 -21.06 4.81 -71.97
N ILE A 53 -21.79 4.52 -70.88
CA ILE A 53 -21.76 5.29 -69.62
C ILE A 53 -21.26 4.38 -68.49
N ASN A 54 -20.30 4.88 -67.70
CA ASN A 54 -19.84 4.19 -66.49
C ASN A 54 -20.92 4.33 -65.40
N VAL A 55 -21.43 3.20 -64.91
CA VAL A 55 -22.36 3.15 -63.77
C VAL A 55 -21.72 2.43 -62.59
N VAL A 56 -22.05 2.85 -61.37
CA VAL A 56 -21.51 2.25 -60.15
C VAL A 56 -22.27 0.96 -59.83
N THR A 57 -21.55 -0.15 -59.71
CA THR A 57 -22.13 -1.47 -59.44
C THR A 57 -21.94 -1.92 -58.00
N GLN A 58 -20.84 -1.51 -57.35
CA GLN A 58 -20.53 -1.86 -55.97
C GLN A 58 -19.86 -0.71 -55.22
N LEU A 59 -20.17 -0.57 -53.93
CA LEU A 59 -19.49 0.33 -53.00
C LEU A 59 -18.59 -0.48 -52.04
N LYS A 60 -17.42 0.07 -51.67
CA LYS A 60 -16.42 -0.58 -50.81
C LYS A 60 -15.90 0.42 -49.78
N CYS A 61 -15.40 -0.07 -48.65
CA CYS A 61 -14.71 0.74 -47.65
C CYS A 61 -13.24 0.32 -47.57
N LYS A 62 -12.33 1.26 -47.89
CA LYS A 62 -10.88 1.02 -47.89
C LYS A 62 -10.36 0.73 -46.48
N ILE A 63 -10.92 1.40 -45.48
CA ILE A 63 -10.50 1.32 -44.08
C ILE A 63 -10.94 -0.01 -43.45
N CYS A 64 -12.21 -0.39 -43.58
CA CYS A 64 -12.69 -1.70 -43.13
C CYS A 64 -12.00 -2.85 -43.86
N LYS A 65 -11.64 -2.67 -45.14
CA LYS A 65 -10.85 -3.65 -45.88
C LYS A 65 -9.44 -3.80 -45.30
N LYS A 66 -8.78 -2.69 -44.94
CA LYS A 66 -7.44 -2.69 -44.33
C LYS A 66 -7.43 -3.37 -42.96
N TYR A 67 -8.39 -3.07 -42.09
CA TYR A 67 -8.43 -3.56 -40.71
C TYR A 67 -9.37 -4.74 -40.49
N ARG A 68 -9.74 -5.47 -41.55
CA ARG A 68 -10.71 -6.59 -41.49
C ARG A 68 -10.46 -7.53 -40.30
N LYS A 69 -9.22 -7.99 -40.10
CA LYS A 69 -8.86 -8.91 -39.00
C LYS A 69 -9.09 -8.34 -37.58
N ARG A 70 -9.08 -7.02 -37.42
CA ARG A 70 -9.28 -6.34 -36.13
C ARG A 70 -10.75 -6.01 -35.84
N ILE A 71 -11.61 -6.02 -36.86
CA ILE A 71 -13.04 -5.67 -36.72
C ILE A 71 -13.99 -6.88 -36.77
N THR A 72 -13.48 -8.10 -36.95
CA THR A 72 -14.28 -9.33 -37.00
C THR A 72 -15.03 -9.62 -35.70
N GLY A 73 -14.55 -9.12 -34.55
CA GLY A 73 -15.21 -9.26 -33.25
C GLY A 73 -16.26 -8.19 -32.95
N CYS A 74 -16.48 -7.20 -33.84
CA CYS A 74 -17.46 -6.15 -33.61
C CYS A 74 -18.90 -6.68 -33.70
N ARG A 75 -19.80 -6.09 -32.90
CA ARG A 75 -21.22 -6.42 -32.91
C ARG A 75 -21.82 -6.20 -34.30
N ASN A 76 -22.56 -7.18 -34.81
CA ASN A 76 -23.18 -7.16 -36.15
C ASN A 76 -22.18 -6.99 -37.32
N PHE A 77 -20.95 -7.53 -37.19
CA PHE A 77 -19.96 -7.51 -38.26
C PHE A 77 -20.51 -8.04 -39.59
N SER A 78 -20.22 -7.33 -40.68
CA SER A 78 -20.62 -7.66 -42.03
C SER A 78 -19.51 -7.35 -43.04
N ASP A 79 -19.08 -8.38 -43.77
CA ASP A 79 -18.03 -8.30 -44.78
C ASP A 79 -18.48 -7.60 -46.09
N LYS A 80 -19.75 -7.18 -46.15
CA LYS A 80 -20.35 -6.55 -47.34
C LYS A 80 -19.55 -5.35 -47.85
N TRP A 81 -19.02 -4.52 -46.96
CA TRP A 81 -18.25 -3.32 -47.34
C TRP A 81 -16.77 -3.60 -47.59
N VAL A 82 -16.28 -4.77 -47.21
CA VAL A 82 -14.90 -5.23 -47.50
C VAL A 82 -14.85 -5.85 -48.91
N VAL A 83 -15.85 -6.69 -49.23
CA VAL A 83 -15.93 -7.43 -50.50
C VAL A 83 -16.56 -6.61 -51.63
N GLY A 84 -17.61 -5.83 -51.32
CA GLY A 84 -18.34 -5.01 -52.29
C GLY A 84 -19.85 -5.04 -52.05
N ALA A 85 -20.42 -3.90 -51.60
CA ALA A 85 -21.83 -3.76 -51.33
C ALA A 85 -22.59 -3.43 -52.63
N SER A 86 -23.52 -4.30 -53.03
CA SER A 86 -24.39 -4.12 -54.20
C SER A 86 -25.52 -3.10 -53.98
N SER A 87 -25.77 -2.69 -52.73
CA SER A 87 -26.73 -1.63 -52.40
C SER A 87 -26.12 -0.25 -52.59
N VAL A 88 -26.22 0.29 -53.80
CA VAL A 88 -25.71 1.62 -54.14
C VAL A 88 -26.75 2.70 -53.76
N LYS A 89 -26.95 2.91 -52.45
CA LYS A 89 -27.86 3.93 -51.89
C LYS A 89 -27.15 4.79 -50.85
N THR A 90 -27.46 6.09 -50.80
CA THR A 90 -26.88 7.02 -49.82
C THR A 90 -27.17 6.62 -48.37
N SER A 91 -28.35 6.05 -48.10
CA SER A 91 -28.71 5.55 -46.76
C SER A 91 -27.80 4.39 -46.33
N SER A 92 -27.47 3.48 -47.24
CA SER A 92 -26.56 2.36 -46.96
C SER A 92 -25.15 2.84 -46.63
N VAL A 93 -24.67 3.89 -47.31
CA VAL A 93 -23.36 4.52 -47.02
C VAL A 93 -23.35 5.12 -45.61
N ARG A 94 -24.40 5.87 -45.25
CA ARG A 94 -24.51 6.49 -43.92
C ARG A 94 -24.65 5.45 -42.81
N GLU A 95 -25.48 4.43 -43.00
CA GLU A 95 -25.62 3.31 -42.05
C GLU A 95 -24.29 2.58 -41.81
N HIS A 96 -23.49 2.39 -42.87
CA HIS A 96 -22.16 1.81 -42.72
C HIS A 96 -21.18 2.73 -41.99
N ALA A 97 -21.14 4.02 -42.33
CA ALA A 97 -20.27 5.00 -41.67
C ALA A 97 -20.51 5.04 -40.15
N MET A 98 -21.75 4.81 -39.71
CA MET A 98 -22.16 4.77 -38.30
C MET A 98 -22.07 3.39 -37.66
N SER A 99 -21.65 2.35 -38.40
CA SER A 99 -21.56 0.99 -37.87
C SER A 99 -20.34 0.80 -36.95
N ASP A 100 -20.49 -0.01 -35.90
CA ASP A 100 -19.42 -0.29 -34.93
C ASP A 100 -18.12 -0.76 -35.61
N GLN A 101 -18.24 -1.60 -36.65
CA GLN A 101 -17.10 -2.08 -37.43
C GLN A 101 -16.35 -0.96 -38.17
N HIS A 102 -17.05 0.08 -38.62
CA HIS A 102 -16.44 1.19 -39.36
C HIS A 102 -15.76 2.16 -38.40
N VAL A 103 -16.45 2.52 -37.31
CA VAL A 103 -15.91 3.39 -36.25
C VAL A 103 -14.66 2.75 -35.61
N HIS A 104 -14.70 1.45 -35.33
CA HIS A 104 -13.53 0.75 -34.79
C HIS A 104 -12.35 0.73 -35.77
N ALA A 105 -12.59 0.43 -37.05
CA ALA A 105 -11.56 0.49 -38.08
C ALA A 105 -10.92 1.89 -38.18
N MET A 106 -11.74 2.95 -38.05
CA MET A 106 -11.29 4.33 -38.17
C MET A 106 -10.46 4.77 -36.95
N ASN A 107 -10.85 4.35 -35.74
CA ASN A 107 -10.07 4.59 -34.54
C ASN A 107 -8.69 3.92 -34.60
N VAL A 108 -8.61 2.71 -35.16
CA VAL A 108 -7.33 2.03 -35.38
C VAL A 108 -6.47 2.78 -36.40
N GLN A 109 -7.05 3.26 -37.51
CA GLN A 109 -6.33 4.07 -38.50
C GLN A 109 -5.79 5.36 -37.88
N ASN A 110 -6.60 6.06 -37.10
CA ASN A 110 -6.20 7.32 -36.45
C ASN A 110 -5.09 7.09 -35.41
N LYS A 111 -5.12 5.98 -34.65
CA LYS A 111 -4.04 5.61 -33.73
C LYS A 111 -2.73 5.29 -34.45
N GLU A 112 -2.79 4.61 -35.59
CA GLU A 112 -1.60 4.32 -36.40
C GLU A 112 -1.00 5.61 -37.01
N PHE A 113 -1.84 6.54 -37.46
CA PHE A 113 -1.39 7.83 -38.00
C PHE A 113 -0.80 8.75 -36.91
N ALA A 114 -1.37 8.75 -35.70
CA ALA A 114 -0.85 9.53 -34.57
C ALA A 114 0.53 9.03 -34.10
N ARG A 115 0.76 7.71 -34.13
CA ARG A 115 2.06 7.10 -33.79
C ARG A 115 3.18 7.45 -34.79
N SER A 116 2.86 7.63 -36.07
CA SER A 116 3.87 7.98 -37.08
C SER A 116 4.33 9.45 -37.02
N GLU A 117 3.57 10.34 -36.37
CA GLU A 117 3.85 11.79 -36.33
C GLU A 117 4.36 12.30 -34.96
N GLY A 118 4.51 11.45 -33.94
CA GLY A 118 5.05 11.84 -32.63
C GLY A 118 4.25 12.91 -31.88
N LYS A 119 2.97 13.13 -32.22
CA LYS A 119 2.11 14.16 -31.61
C LYS A 119 1.22 13.59 -30.50
N SER A 120 1.17 14.31 -29.38
CA SER A 120 0.25 14.08 -28.26
C SER A 120 -1.22 14.09 -28.72
N LEU A 121 -2.03 13.23 -28.09
CA LEU A 121 -3.42 12.93 -28.42
C LEU A 121 -4.37 14.09 -28.07
N VAL A 122 -4.32 15.19 -28.81
CA VAL A 122 -5.49 16.06 -28.99
C VAL A 122 -5.46 16.65 -30.41
N PRO A 123 -6.46 16.37 -31.28
CA PRO A 123 -6.60 17.09 -32.54
C PRO A 123 -6.79 18.59 -32.23
N ARG A 124 -5.79 19.41 -32.56
CA ARG A 124 -5.78 20.85 -32.27
C ARG A 124 -6.88 21.66 -32.98
N GLU A 125 -7.67 21.06 -33.87
CA GLU A 125 -8.68 21.78 -34.66
C GLU A 125 -9.94 20.92 -34.94
N ALA A 126 -10.40 20.14 -33.98
CA ALA A 126 -11.73 19.53 -34.06
C ALA A 126 -12.80 20.53 -33.56
N PRO A 127 -13.99 20.65 -34.18
CA PRO A 127 -15.11 21.48 -33.68
C PRO A 127 -15.65 21.05 -32.30
N ILE A 128 -15.05 20.03 -31.70
CA ILE A 128 -15.19 19.67 -30.29
C ILE A 128 -14.56 20.74 -29.38
N ILE A 129 -13.50 21.45 -29.81
CA ILE A 129 -12.93 22.61 -29.09
C ILE A 129 -13.90 23.81 -29.12
N GLN A 130 -14.66 23.99 -30.20
CA GLN A 130 -15.76 24.98 -30.21
C GLN A 130 -16.97 24.54 -29.39
N ALA A 131 -17.22 23.24 -29.22
CA ALA A 131 -18.24 22.74 -28.28
C ALA A 131 -17.79 22.85 -26.81
N LEU A 132 -16.48 22.87 -26.55
CA LEU A 132 -15.86 23.12 -25.24
C LEU A 132 -16.09 24.55 -24.73
N GLU A 133 -16.28 25.52 -25.62
CA GLU A 133 -16.60 26.92 -25.28
C GLU A 133 -18.11 27.18 -25.03
N ASN A 134 -18.97 26.19 -25.29
CA ASN A 134 -20.43 26.38 -25.33
C ASN A 134 -21.18 25.94 -24.05
N LEU A 135 -20.49 25.73 -22.94
CA LEU A 135 -21.10 25.49 -21.63
C LEU A 135 -20.77 26.64 -20.69
N SER A 136 -21.74 27.07 -19.90
CA SER A 136 -21.53 28.14 -18.91
C SER A 136 -20.49 27.70 -17.88
N ASN A 137 -19.59 28.60 -17.48
CA ASN A 137 -18.68 28.42 -16.35
C ASN A 137 -19.40 27.88 -15.09
N GLU A 138 -20.68 28.22 -14.92
CA GLU A 138 -21.56 27.75 -13.85
C GLU A 138 -21.73 26.21 -13.82
N GLU A 139 -21.80 25.54 -14.98
CA GLU A 139 -21.95 24.08 -15.02
C GLU A 139 -20.66 23.35 -14.70
N GLN A 140 -19.51 23.94 -15.08
CA GLN A 140 -18.21 23.41 -14.66
C GLN A 140 -18.05 23.50 -13.15
N GLU A 141 -18.41 24.64 -12.56
CA GLU A 141 -18.32 24.85 -11.12
C GLU A 141 -19.22 23.89 -10.34
N ARG A 142 -20.46 23.67 -10.80
CA ARG A 142 -21.36 22.64 -10.26
C ARG A 142 -20.79 21.23 -10.33
N MET A 143 -19.98 20.92 -11.35
CA MET A 143 -19.33 19.62 -11.47
C MET A 143 -18.13 19.49 -10.53
N LYS A 144 -17.36 20.55 -10.30
CA LYS A 144 -16.27 20.54 -9.30
C LYS A 144 -16.79 20.16 -7.92
N ILE A 145 -17.86 20.81 -7.47
CA ILE A 145 -18.51 20.50 -6.18
C ILE A 145 -18.94 19.02 -6.12
N LYS A 146 -19.44 18.46 -7.22
CA LYS A 146 -19.82 17.03 -7.28
C LYS A 146 -18.62 16.10 -7.18
N PHE A 147 -17.49 16.47 -7.75
CA PHE A 147 -16.24 15.72 -7.65
C PHE A 147 -15.66 15.81 -6.25
N ASP A 148 -15.72 16.98 -5.59
CA ASP A 148 -15.28 17.14 -4.20
C ASP A 148 -16.08 16.23 -3.25
N VAL A 149 -17.41 16.20 -3.41
CA VAL A 149 -18.27 15.29 -2.63
C VAL A 149 -17.94 13.82 -2.94
N ALA A 150 -17.60 13.48 -4.18
CA ALA A 150 -17.22 12.12 -4.55
C ALA A 150 -15.85 11.72 -3.97
N TYR A 151 -14.89 12.64 -3.99
CA TYR A 151 -13.58 12.50 -3.38
C TYR A 151 -13.69 12.28 -1.88
N LEU A 152 -14.51 13.08 -1.19
CA LEU A 152 -14.80 12.89 0.23
C LEU A 152 -15.42 11.51 0.51
N VAL A 153 -16.40 11.08 -0.31
CA VAL A 153 -17.01 9.75 -0.16
C VAL A 153 -15.98 8.63 -0.31
N ALA A 154 -15.04 8.75 -1.24
CA ALA A 154 -13.98 7.78 -1.45
C ALA A 154 -12.96 7.76 -0.30
N THR A 155 -12.38 8.91 0.02
CA THR A 155 -11.28 9.07 0.99
C THR A 155 -11.70 8.92 2.44
N GLU A 156 -12.99 9.08 2.75
CA GLU A 156 -13.60 8.73 4.04
C GLU A 156 -14.19 7.30 4.05
N GLN A 157 -13.88 6.51 3.01
CA GLN A 157 -14.24 5.10 2.90
C GLN A 157 -15.75 4.85 3.02
N MET A 158 -16.56 5.82 2.60
CA MET A 158 -18.02 5.74 2.65
C MET A 158 -18.56 4.87 1.51
N ALA A 159 -19.78 4.35 1.67
CA ALA A 159 -20.45 3.68 0.56
C ALA A 159 -20.90 4.73 -0.48
N PHE A 160 -20.74 4.45 -1.78
CA PHE A 160 -21.22 5.33 -2.86
C PHE A 160 -22.71 5.68 -2.77
N SER A 161 -23.51 4.86 -2.09
CA SER A 161 -24.92 5.14 -1.79
C SER A 161 -25.14 6.31 -0.84
N LYS A 162 -24.11 6.81 -0.16
CA LYS A 162 -24.15 8.02 0.69
C LYS A 162 -24.04 9.32 -0.09
N TYR A 163 -23.37 9.28 -1.25
CA TYR A 163 -23.19 10.44 -2.12
C TYR A 163 -24.48 11.26 -2.35
N PRO A 164 -25.64 10.67 -2.70
CA PRO A 164 -26.86 11.45 -2.93
C PRO A 164 -27.38 12.16 -1.67
N SER A 165 -27.17 11.56 -0.50
CA SER A 165 -27.57 12.17 0.78
C SER A 165 -26.69 13.37 1.15
N ILE A 166 -25.39 13.30 0.81
CA ILE A 166 -24.45 14.40 1.04
C ILE A 166 -24.76 15.55 0.08
N CYS A 167 -24.96 15.28 -1.22
CA CYS A 167 -25.38 16.32 -2.15
C CYS A 167 -26.72 16.98 -1.74
N ALA A 168 -27.67 16.21 -1.22
CA ALA A 168 -28.94 16.76 -0.72
C ALA A 168 -28.75 17.66 0.52
N LEU A 169 -27.75 17.38 1.36
CA LEU A 169 -27.39 18.21 2.50
C LEU A 169 -26.78 19.54 2.04
N GLU A 170 -25.86 19.50 1.08
CA GLU A 170 -25.25 20.70 0.49
C GLU A 170 -26.30 21.61 -0.19
N ILE A 171 -27.23 21.02 -0.96
CA ILE A 171 -28.36 21.76 -1.55
C ILE A 171 -29.20 22.44 -0.47
N ARG A 172 -29.41 21.77 0.68
CA ARG A 172 -30.13 22.35 1.81
C ARG A 172 -29.37 23.51 2.46
N HIS A 173 -28.04 23.50 2.42
CA HIS A 173 -27.20 24.62 2.87
C HIS A 173 -27.12 25.77 1.86
N GLY A 174 -27.79 25.64 0.71
CA GLY A 174 -27.84 26.67 -0.32
C GLY A 174 -26.75 26.55 -1.39
N VAL A 175 -25.97 25.46 -1.39
CA VAL A 175 -24.98 25.20 -2.43
C VAL A 175 -25.70 24.77 -3.72
N ASP A 176 -25.44 25.48 -4.81
CA ASP A 176 -25.98 25.14 -6.11
C ASP A 176 -25.17 24.01 -6.76
N ILE A 177 -25.70 22.80 -6.69
CA ILE A 177 -25.11 21.58 -7.28
C ILE A 177 -25.83 21.20 -8.59
N GLY A 178 -26.94 21.87 -8.93
CA GLY A 178 -27.84 21.46 -10.01
C GLY A 178 -28.58 20.13 -9.73
N GLN A 179 -29.27 19.60 -10.74
CA GLN A 179 -30.20 18.46 -10.58
C GLN A 179 -29.69 17.12 -11.16
N SER A 180 -28.61 17.15 -11.93
CA SER A 180 -28.05 15.99 -12.62
C SER A 180 -26.94 15.30 -11.81
N TYR A 181 -26.74 14.01 -12.07
CA TYR A 181 -25.64 13.21 -11.49
C TYR A 181 -25.67 13.03 -9.96
N LEU A 182 -26.82 13.22 -9.32
CA LEU A 182 -27.00 13.04 -7.87
C LEU A 182 -27.32 11.58 -7.50
N ASN A 183 -26.51 10.63 -7.97
CA ASN A 183 -26.73 9.19 -7.73
C ASN A 183 -25.41 8.42 -7.54
N ALA A 184 -25.49 7.22 -6.96
CA ALA A 184 -24.32 6.41 -6.63
C ALA A 184 -23.50 5.98 -7.87
N ASN A 185 -24.13 5.80 -9.04
CA ASN A 185 -23.41 5.44 -10.26
C ASN A 185 -22.56 6.62 -10.74
N ALA A 186 -23.08 7.85 -10.66
CA ALA A 186 -22.31 9.04 -10.97
C ALA A 186 -21.14 9.20 -9.99
N CYS A 187 -21.35 8.98 -8.69
CA CYS A 187 -20.26 8.97 -7.71
C CYS A 187 -19.15 7.97 -8.09
N LYS A 188 -19.52 6.74 -8.46
CA LYS A 188 -18.56 5.73 -8.93
C LYS A 188 -17.80 6.21 -10.17
N GLU A 189 -18.48 6.81 -11.15
CA GLU A 189 -17.83 7.37 -12.34
C GLU A 189 -16.86 8.51 -12.00
N PHE A 190 -17.23 9.40 -11.07
CA PHE A 190 -16.37 10.51 -10.65
C PHE A 190 -15.14 10.01 -9.93
N VAL A 191 -15.31 9.09 -8.98
CA VAL A 191 -14.21 8.43 -8.26
C VAL A 191 -13.24 7.77 -9.22
N HIS A 192 -13.74 7.06 -10.24
CA HIS A 192 -12.89 6.46 -11.26
C HIS A 192 -12.07 7.51 -12.04
N CYS A 193 -12.70 8.61 -12.48
CA CYS A 193 -11.96 9.67 -13.16
C CYS A 193 -10.94 10.38 -12.26
N ILE A 194 -11.17 10.45 -10.94
CA ILE A 194 -10.19 10.99 -10.00
C ILE A 194 -9.02 10.01 -9.86
N ALA A 195 -9.31 8.73 -9.65
CA ALA A 195 -8.29 7.69 -9.53
C ALA A 195 -7.42 7.57 -10.79
N ASP A 196 -8.03 7.69 -11.98
CA ASP A 196 -7.29 7.73 -13.26
C ASP A 196 -6.27 8.88 -13.30
N ILE A 197 -6.64 10.06 -12.79
CA ILE A 197 -5.73 11.21 -12.74
C ILE A 197 -4.58 10.99 -11.76
N GLU A 198 -4.85 10.47 -10.57
CA GLU A 198 -3.79 10.14 -9.61
C GLU A 198 -2.87 9.03 -10.16
N ASN A 199 -3.43 8.03 -10.84
CA ASN A 199 -2.63 7.00 -11.52
C ASN A 199 -1.76 7.58 -12.66
N GLU A 200 -2.27 8.55 -13.42
CA GLU A 200 -1.46 9.26 -14.43
C GLU A 200 -0.30 10.03 -13.80
N ASP A 201 -0.53 10.66 -12.64
CA ASP A 201 0.49 11.38 -11.89
C ASP A 201 1.57 10.43 -11.36
N LEU A 202 1.16 9.33 -10.74
CA LEU A 202 2.04 8.28 -10.27
C LEU A 202 2.88 7.68 -11.40
N ILE A 203 2.27 7.31 -12.53
CA ILE A 203 3.00 6.80 -13.70
C ILE A 203 4.02 7.84 -14.19
N SER A 204 3.66 9.12 -14.16
CA SER A 204 4.56 10.21 -14.56
C SER A 204 5.71 10.40 -13.57
N ALA A 205 5.46 10.28 -12.26
CA ALA A 205 6.47 10.35 -11.21
C ALA A 205 7.46 9.18 -11.33
N VAL A 206 6.97 7.94 -11.43
CA VAL A 206 7.80 6.74 -11.62
C VAL A 206 8.59 6.79 -12.93
N ALA A 207 8.01 7.35 -14.00
CA ALA A 207 8.74 7.53 -15.26
C ALA A 207 9.91 8.52 -15.13
N GLN A 208 9.75 9.56 -14.29
CA GLN A 208 10.79 10.56 -14.01
C GLN A 208 11.83 10.08 -13.01
N ALA A 209 11.44 9.24 -12.06
CA ALA A 209 12.35 8.65 -11.08
C ALA A 209 13.54 7.96 -11.77
N LYS A 210 14.74 8.15 -11.22
CA LYS A 210 15.96 7.48 -11.73
C LYS A 210 15.86 5.98 -11.50
N PHE A 211 15.42 5.59 -10.31
CA PHE A 211 15.26 4.21 -9.88
C PHE A 211 13.94 4.04 -9.12
N PHE A 212 13.45 2.82 -9.08
CA PHE A 212 12.33 2.43 -8.23
C PHE A 212 12.46 0.97 -7.81
N SER A 213 11.73 0.61 -6.78
CA SER A 213 11.60 -0.74 -6.24
C SER A 213 10.14 -1.14 -6.12
N LEU A 214 9.88 -2.44 -6.04
CA LEU A 214 8.54 -2.98 -5.83
C LEU A 214 8.41 -3.56 -4.42
N LEU A 215 7.29 -3.30 -3.75
CA LEU A 215 6.91 -4.07 -2.56
C LEU A 215 5.72 -4.94 -2.92
N ILE A 216 5.84 -6.24 -2.73
CA ILE A 216 4.82 -7.23 -3.07
C ILE A 216 4.47 -8.00 -1.81
N ASP A 217 3.19 -8.06 -1.50
CA ASP A 217 2.69 -8.81 -0.34
C ASP A 217 1.30 -9.37 -0.65
N GLY A 218 0.92 -10.42 0.05
CA GLY A 218 -0.37 -11.10 -0.09
C GLY A 218 -1.20 -11.01 1.18
N SER A 219 -2.52 -10.88 1.03
CA SER A 219 -3.44 -10.93 2.16
C SER A 219 -4.79 -11.52 1.79
N THR A 220 -5.36 -12.30 2.69
CA THR A 220 -6.73 -12.80 2.56
C THR A 220 -7.72 -11.79 3.17
N ASP A 221 -8.71 -11.36 2.38
CA ASP A 221 -9.71 -10.39 2.82
C ASP A 221 -10.86 -11.02 3.66
N LYS A 222 -11.83 -10.19 4.06
CA LYS A 222 -13.02 -10.61 4.83
C LYS A 222 -13.97 -11.55 4.08
N SER A 223 -13.82 -11.70 2.76
CA SER A 223 -14.53 -12.68 1.92
C SER A 223 -13.79 -14.00 1.80
N ASN A 224 -12.61 -14.14 2.44
CA ASN A 224 -11.67 -15.24 2.23
C ASN A 224 -11.15 -15.30 0.78
N ALA A 225 -11.08 -14.16 0.09
CA ALA A 225 -10.39 -14.06 -1.20
C ALA A 225 -8.95 -13.63 -0.96
N ASP A 226 -8.01 -14.28 -1.63
CA ASP A 226 -6.61 -13.87 -1.63
C ASP A 226 -6.43 -12.64 -2.53
N ASN A 227 -5.69 -11.65 -2.03
CA ASN A 227 -5.38 -10.40 -2.73
C ASN A 227 -3.87 -10.22 -2.68
N GLU A 228 -3.29 -9.71 -3.76
CA GLU A 228 -1.88 -9.37 -3.84
C GLU A 228 -1.78 -7.87 -4.07
N ALA A 229 -1.04 -7.17 -3.20
CA ALA A 229 -0.79 -5.75 -3.34
C ALA A 229 0.62 -5.53 -3.89
N THR A 230 0.75 -4.58 -4.80
CA THR A 230 2.03 -4.16 -5.36
C THR A 230 2.19 -2.66 -5.12
N LEU A 231 3.27 -2.25 -4.48
CA LEU A 231 3.61 -0.83 -4.30
C LEU A 231 4.87 -0.49 -5.07
N VAL A 232 4.98 0.76 -5.51
CA VAL A 232 6.22 1.29 -6.07
C VAL A 232 6.85 2.23 -5.06
N VAL A 233 8.14 2.07 -4.83
CA VAL A 233 8.92 2.93 -3.95
C VAL A 233 10.03 3.55 -4.76
N TRP A 234 10.21 4.85 -4.66
CA TRP A 234 11.36 5.54 -5.24
C TRP A 234 11.89 6.56 -4.24
N PHE A 235 13.11 7.03 -4.49
CA PHE A 235 13.68 8.15 -3.76
C PHE A 235 13.57 9.41 -4.61
N ASP A 236 13.06 10.48 -4.01
CA ASP A 236 13.15 11.83 -4.54
C ASP A 236 13.93 12.70 -3.52
N PRO A 237 15.03 13.35 -3.93
CA PRO A 237 15.84 14.20 -3.05
C PRO A 237 15.09 15.42 -2.50
N GLU A 238 14.02 15.86 -3.16
CA GLU A 238 13.20 17.01 -2.76
C GLU A 238 12.06 16.58 -1.80
N ASP A 239 11.61 15.31 -1.84
CA ASP A 239 10.65 14.68 -0.91
C ASP A 239 10.67 13.14 -1.05
N ILE A 240 10.57 12.36 0.04
CA ILE A 240 10.44 10.88 -0.06
C ILE A 240 8.96 10.52 -0.26
N GLU A 241 8.53 10.28 -1.49
CA GLU A 241 7.16 9.80 -1.76
C GLU A 241 7.10 8.27 -1.97
N VAL A 242 6.14 7.63 -1.29
CA VAL A 242 5.79 6.21 -1.47
C VAL A 242 4.36 6.15 -1.99
N GLU A 243 4.15 5.61 -3.20
CA GLU A 243 2.81 5.49 -3.79
C GLU A 243 2.48 4.07 -4.30
N SER A 244 1.20 3.72 -4.28
CA SER A 244 0.68 2.37 -4.54
C SER A 244 0.35 2.12 -6.02
N LEU A 245 0.71 0.95 -6.56
CA LEU A 245 0.22 0.44 -7.86
C LEU A 245 -0.45 -0.93 -7.67
N ASP A 246 -1.71 -0.97 -7.25
CA ASP A 246 -2.36 -2.26 -6.98
C ASP A 246 -2.71 -3.06 -8.26
N GLY A 247 -2.46 -4.37 -8.20
CA GLY A 247 -2.69 -5.37 -9.25
C GLY A 247 -4.03 -6.10 -9.09
N ASP A 248 -4.52 -6.65 -10.20
CA ASP A 248 -5.81 -7.33 -10.31
C ASP A 248 -5.93 -8.57 -9.39
N ASN A 249 -7.15 -8.90 -8.95
CA ASN A 249 -7.47 -10.21 -8.38
C ASN A 249 -7.11 -11.32 -9.39
N VAL A 250 -6.20 -12.23 -9.02
CA VAL A 250 -5.86 -13.40 -9.83
C VAL A 250 -6.46 -14.64 -9.17
N ASP A 251 -7.40 -15.28 -9.87
CA ASP A 251 -7.83 -16.65 -9.58
C ASP A 251 -6.61 -17.58 -9.63
N ASP A 252 -6.48 -18.48 -8.65
CA ASP A 252 -5.49 -19.56 -8.50
C ASP A 252 -4.79 -20.01 -9.81
N GLU A 253 -3.70 -19.35 -10.19
CA GLU A 253 -2.64 -19.85 -11.07
C GLU A 253 -1.49 -18.82 -11.12
N ALA A 254 -0.41 -19.09 -10.39
CA ALA A 254 0.96 -18.55 -10.55
C ALA A 254 1.13 -17.05 -10.89
N ILE A 255 1.56 -16.26 -9.89
CA ILE A 255 2.39 -15.03 -9.98
C ILE A 255 2.14 -14.23 -11.27
N ASP A 256 1.24 -13.24 -11.22
CA ASP A 256 0.76 -12.51 -12.40
C ASP A 256 1.92 -12.06 -13.31
N PRO A 257 2.06 -12.67 -14.50
CA PRO A 257 2.93 -12.14 -15.56
C PRO A 257 2.54 -10.70 -15.94
N GLY A 258 1.34 -10.25 -15.58
CA GLY A 258 0.77 -8.92 -15.77
C GLY A 258 1.41 -7.80 -14.97
N VAL A 259 1.82 -7.99 -13.70
CA VAL A 259 2.50 -6.93 -12.92
C VAL A 259 3.92 -6.73 -13.44
N VAL A 260 4.66 -7.83 -13.60
CA VAL A 260 6.00 -7.80 -14.20
C VAL A 260 5.90 -7.28 -15.63
N SER A 261 4.95 -7.70 -16.47
CA SER A 261 4.83 -7.17 -17.85
C SER A 261 4.32 -5.73 -17.93
N ARG A 262 3.54 -5.22 -16.97
CA ARG A 262 3.14 -3.80 -16.91
C ARG A 262 4.34 -2.91 -16.58
N VAL A 263 5.22 -3.35 -15.69
CA VAL A 263 6.45 -2.62 -15.28
C VAL A 263 7.61 -2.83 -16.27
N THR A 264 7.69 -4.00 -16.92
CA THR A 264 8.83 -4.38 -17.79
C THR A 264 8.63 -4.17 -19.30
N ASN A 265 7.42 -3.79 -19.75
CA ASN A 265 7.17 -3.47 -21.17
C ASN A 265 7.54 -2.04 -21.58
N THR A 266 8.00 -1.21 -20.64
CA THR A 266 8.62 0.08 -20.93
C THR A 266 10.15 -0.08 -20.95
N ASN A 267 10.90 0.89 -21.49
CA ASN A 267 12.37 0.96 -21.40
C ASN A 267 12.92 1.02 -19.94
N SER A 268 12.09 0.65 -18.94
CA SER A 268 12.26 0.84 -17.50
C SER A 268 12.95 -0.32 -16.77
N ASN A 269 13.35 -1.40 -17.47
CA ASN A 269 13.98 -2.57 -16.82
C ASN A 269 15.27 -2.22 -16.07
N ARG A 270 16.02 -1.21 -16.54
CA ARG A 270 17.25 -0.73 -15.87
C ARG A 270 16.97 0.15 -14.65
N LYS A 271 15.76 0.68 -14.50
CA LYS A 271 15.36 1.53 -13.37
C LYS A 271 14.87 0.72 -12.17
N LEU A 272 14.42 -0.52 -12.38
CA LEU A 272 14.01 -1.41 -11.30
C LEU A 272 15.25 -1.97 -10.58
N VAL A 273 15.41 -1.59 -9.31
CA VAL A 273 16.63 -1.89 -8.52
C VAL A 273 16.37 -2.77 -7.30
N GLY A 274 15.13 -2.87 -6.82
CA GLY A 274 14.82 -3.76 -5.71
C GLY A 274 13.40 -4.32 -5.68
N ILE A 275 13.24 -5.44 -4.98
CA ILE A 275 11.94 -6.08 -4.70
C ILE A 275 11.87 -6.49 -3.23
N GLY A 276 10.84 -6.04 -2.53
CA GLY A 276 10.51 -6.41 -1.14
C GLY A 276 9.34 -7.40 -1.08
N THR A 277 9.49 -8.50 -0.35
CA THR A 277 8.43 -9.53 -0.18
C THR A 277 8.29 -10.03 1.25
N ASP A 278 7.15 -10.67 1.56
CA ASP A 278 6.83 -11.29 2.84
C ASP A 278 7.59 -12.61 3.12
N GLY A 279 8.21 -13.18 2.10
CA GLY A 279 8.93 -14.46 2.16
C GLY A 279 8.10 -15.70 1.92
N ALA A 280 6.88 -15.58 1.38
CA ALA A 280 6.12 -16.73 0.92
C ALA A 280 6.93 -17.58 -0.07
N SER A 281 6.76 -18.89 -0.04
CA SER A 281 7.55 -19.80 -0.89
C SER A 281 7.36 -19.54 -2.39
N SER A 282 6.18 -19.05 -2.81
CA SER A 282 5.92 -18.56 -4.17
C SER A 282 6.81 -17.38 -4.55
N ASN A 283 7.17 -16.52 -3.60
CA ASN A 283 7.95 -15.32 -3.81
C ASN A 283 9.45 -15.61 -3.80
N VAL A 284 9.93 -16.41 -2.86
CA VAL A 284 11.39 -16.56 -2.59
C VAL A 284 12.02 -17.85 -3.09
N ALA A 285 11.25 -18.85 -3.52
CA ALA A 285 11.85 -20.08 -4.05
C ALA A 285 12.60 -19.84 -5.38
N ALA A 286 13.60 -20.68 -5.66
CA ALA A 286 14.36 -20.61 -6.92
C ALA A 286 13.50 -20.82 -8.18
N ARG A 287 12.34 -21.48 -8.05
CA ARG A 287 11.32 -21.61 -9.12
C ARG A 287 10.17 -20.61 -8.97
N GLY A 288 10.24 -19.73 -7.97
CA GLY A 288 9.28 -18.67 -7.70
C GLY A 288 9.69 -17.34 -8.33
N LEU A 289 9.07 -16.25 -7.87
CA LEU A 289 9.28 -14.90 -8.40
C LEU A 289 10.76 -14.49 -8.39
N LYS A 290 11.46 -14.68 -7.26
CA LYS A 290 12.88 -14.34 -7.09
C LYS A 290 13.75 -14.92 -8.21
N GLY A 291 13.69 -16.25 -8.42
CA GLY A 291 14.52 -16.90 -9.43
C GLY A 291 14.18 -16.48 -10.86
N LEU A 292 12.92 -16.14 -11.16
CA LEU A 292 12.51 -15.65 -12.47
C LEU A 292 12.99 -14.21 -12.73
N VAL A 293 12.99 -13.36 -11.70
CA VAL A 293 13.46 -11.98 -11.82
C VAL A 293 14.98 -11.92 -11.89
N GLU A 294 15.70 -12.65 -11.03
CA GLU A 294 17.17 -12.67 -11.02
C GLU A 294 17.76 -13.15 -12.35
N GLN A 295 17.08 -14.06 -13.07
CA GLN A 295 17.48 -14.46 -14.42
C GLN A 295 17.41 -13.33 -15.46
N LYS A 296 16.53 -12.36 -15.27
CA LYS A 296 16.32 -11.23 -16.19
C LYS A 296 17.04 -9.96 -15.74
N LEU A 297 17.14 -9.76 -14.43
CA LEU A 297 17.66 -8.58 -13.76
C LEU A 297 18.66 -9.06 -12.67
N PRO A 298 19.90 -9.40 -13.04
CA PRO A 298 20.87 -9.98 -12.10
C PRO A 298 21.33 -9.01 -11.00
N TRP A 299 21.12 -7.70 -11.18
CA TRP A 299 21.43 -6.66 -10.21
C TRP A 299 20.31 -6.42 -9.18
N ILE A 300 19.19 -7.16 -9.25
CA ILE A 300 18.04 -6.84 -8.40
C ILE A 300 18.35 -7.11 -6.93
N PHE A 301 18.11 -6.10 -6.09
CA PHE A 301 18.19 -6.28 -4.65
C PHE A 301 16.91 -6.90 -4.10
N TRP A 302 17.03 -8.08 -3.48
CA TRP A 302 15.89 -8.76 -2.90
C TRP A 302 15.82 -8.59 -1.38
N MET A 303 14.79 -7.89 -0.90
CA MET A 303 14.49 -7.76 0.53
C MET A 303 13.39 -8.74 0.93
N TRP A 304 13.72 -9.67 1.82
CA TRP A 304 12.69 -10.34 2.61
C TRP A 304 12.42 -9.50 3.85
N CYS A 305 11.18 -9.02 3.96
CA CYS A 305 10.67 -8.16 5.04
C CYS A 305 11.26 -8.52 6.41
N LEU A 306 12.09 -7.60 6.93
CA LEU A 306 12.80 -7.79 8.19
C LEU A 306 11.85 -7.96 9.37
N ALA A 307 10.73 -7.22 9.39
CA ALA A 307 9.70 -7.36 10.42
C ALA A 307 9.13 -8.78 10.46
N HIS A 308 8.76 -9.33 9.29
CA HIS A 308 8.21 -10.67 9.21
C HIS A 308 9.23 -11.73 9.63
N ARG A 309 10.49 -11.61 9.18
CA ARG A 309 11.59 -12.51 9.59
C ARG A 309 11.80 -12.50 11.10
N LEU A 310 11.79 -11.32 11.71
CA LEU A 310 11.91 -11.18 13.16
C LEU A 310 10.76 -11.89 13.87
N GLU A 311 9.52 -11.68 13.41
CA GLU A 311 8.34 -12.33 14.00
C GLU A 311 8.38 -13.86 13.89
N LEU A 312 8.88 -14.39 12.77
CA LEU A 312 9.11 -15.82 12.60
C LEU A 312 10.23 -16.33 13.50
N ALA A 313 11.35 -15.61 13.61
CA ALA A 313 12.47 -15.97 14.47
C ALA A 313 12.03 -16.15 15.93
N ILE A 314 11.27 -15.19 16.46
CA ILE A 314 10.79 -15.22 17.84
C ILE A 314 9.78 -16.36 18.04
N LYS A 315 8.92 -16.59 17.04
CA LYS A 315 7.92 -17.65 17.10
C LYS A 315 8.58 -19.01 17.19
N ASP A 316 9.62 -19.24 16.39
CA ASP A 316 10.39 -20.47 16.41
C ASP A 316 11.21 -20.60 17.71
N ALA A 317 11.86 -19.53 18.16
CA ALA A 317 12.66 -19.50 19.38
C ALA A 317 11.87 -19.84 20.66
N LEU A 318 10.61 -19.38 20.74
CA LEU A 318 9.78 -19.54 21.93
C LEU A 318 8.82 -20.74 21.86
N ARG A 319 8.77 -21.43 20.72
CA ARG A 319 7.91 -22.60 20.53
C ARG A 319 8.29 -23.72 21.49
N GLY A 320 7.30 -24.31 22.17
CA GLY A 320 7.49 -25.39 23.13
C GLY A 320 8.06 -24.94 24.48
N THR A 321 8.28 -23.64 24.68
CA THR A 321 8.75 -23.08 25.95
C THR A 321 7.57 -22.74 26.87
N PHE A 322 7.86 -22.22 28.07
CA PHE A 322 6.82 -21.72 28.97
C PHE A 322 5.98 -20.57 28.35
N PHE A 323 6.51 -19.88 27.34
CA PHE A 323 5.78 -18.84 26.63
C PHE A 323 4.45 -19.32 26.02
N ASP A 324 4.41 -20.55 25.47
CA ASP A 324 3.17 -21.13 24.92
C ASP A 324 2.04 -21.18 25.95
N SER A 325 2.38 -21.46 27.21
CA SER A 325 1.39 -21.50 28.30
C SER A 325 0.95 -20.10 28.72
N ILE A 326 1.80 -19.08 28.62
CA ILE A 326 1.39 -17.68 28.84
C ILE A 326 0.48 -17.24 27.71
N ASP A 327 0.87 -17.52 26.47
CA ASP A 327 0.10 -17.13 25.30
C ASP A 327 -1.32 -17.70 25.31
N GLU A 328 -1.42 -19.00 25.62
CA GLU A 328 -2.70 -19.67 25.82
C GLU A 328 -3.56 -18.97 26.88
N MET A 329 -2.95 -18.57 28.00
CA MET A 329 -3.66 -17.91 29.10
C MET A 329 -4.11 -16.48 28.75
N LEU A 330 -3.33 -15.72 27.99
CA LEU A 330 -3.72 -14.40 27.47
C LEU A 330 -4.94 -14.52 26.56
N LEU A 331 -4.93 -15.48 25.63
CA LEU A 331 -6.06 -15.75 24.74
C LEU A 331 -7.31 -16.18 25.52
N ARG A 332 -7.16 -17.11 26.47
CA ARG A 332 -8.28 -17.56 27.32
C ARG A 332 -8.87 -16.40 28.12
N LEU A 333 -8.04 -15.54 28.69
CA LEU A 333 -8.49 -14.35 29.42
C LEU A 333 -9.27 -13.40 28.49
N TYR A 334 -8.79 -13.15 27.27
CA TYR A 334 -9.50 -12.35 26.28
C TYR A 334 -10.91 -12.91 25.98
N TYR A 335 -11.02 -14.21 25.69
CA TYR A 335 -12.29 -14.84 25.34
C TYR A 335 -13.30 -14.92 26.51
N VAL A 336 -12.87 -14.76 27.77
CA VAL A 336 -13.82 -14.63 28.90
C VAL A 336 -14.71 -13.41 28.73
N TYR A 337 -14.15 -12.31 28.21
CA TYR A 337 -14.81 -11.01 28.06
C TYR A 337 -15.29 -10.75 26.64
N GLU A 338 -14.70 -11.40 25.63
CA GLU A 338 -15.13 -11.25 24.25
C GLU A 338 -16.62 -11.59 24.11
N LYS A 339 -17.39 -10.67 23.50
CA LYS A 339 -18.84 -10.80 23.28
C LYS A 339 -19.68 -10.94 24.56
N SER A 340 -19.17 -10.50 25.71
CA SER A 340 -19.93 -10.51 26.96
C SER A 340 -20.02 -9.12 27.61
N PRO A 341 -20.96 -8.26 27.18
CA PRO A 341 -21.14 -6.91 27.74
C PRO A 341 -21.32 -6.88 29.26
N LYS A 342 -22.07 -7.86 29.81
CA LYS A 342 -22.29 -8.00 31.26
C LYS A 342 -20.96 -8.10 32.03
N LYS A 343 -20.13 -9.09 31.67
CA LYS A 343 -18.79 -9.27 32.27
C LYS A 343 -17.86 -8.08 32.07
N CYS A 344 -18.00 -7.35 30.96
CA CYS A 344 -17.21 -6.12 30.75
C CYS A 344 -17.61 -5.02 31.73
N ILE A 345 -18.92 -4.81 31.94
CA ILE A 345 -19.43 -3.81 32.89
C ILE A 345 -19.03 -4.19 34.32
N GLU A 346 -19.16 -5.47 34.69
CA GLU A 346 -18.75 -5.97 36.01
C GLU A 346 -17.25 -5.74 36.26
N LEU A 347 -16.40 -6.02 35.26
CA LEU A 347 -14.97 -5.74 35.33
C LEU A 347 -14.66 -4.23 35.40
N GLU A 348 -15.37 -3.40 34.63
CA GLU A 348 -15.20 -1.95 34.64
C GLU A 348 -15.56 -1.36 36.02
N SER A 349 -16.64 -1.84 36.64
CA SER A 349 -17.01 -1.48 38.03
C SER A 349 -15.92 -1.89 39.01
N LEU A 350 -15.45 -3.14 38.95
CA LEU A 350 -14.41 -3.64 39.84
C LEU A 350 -13.09 -2.88 39.68
N CYS A 351 -12.73 -2.51 38.46
CA CYS A 351 -11.58 -1.65 38.22
C CYS A 351 -11.77 -0.26 38.82
N ALA A 352 -12.97 0.32 38.78
CA ALA A 352 -13.25 1.61 39.39
C ALA A 352 -13.11 1.54 40.92
N ASP A 353 -13.65 0.50 41.55
CA ASP A 353 -13.55 0.28 43.00
C ASP A 353 -12.09 0.09 43.43
N LEU A 354 -11.32 -0.71 42.69
CA LEU A 354 -9.91 -0.98 42.99
C LEU A 354 -8.98 0.22 42.74
N LYS A 355 -9.38 1.22 41.94
CA LYS A 355 -8.55 2.43 41.73
C LYS A 355 -8.38 3.26 42.99
N GLU A 356 -9.23 3.08 43.99
CA GLU A 356 -9.09 3.77 45.28
C GLU A 356 -7.86 3.30 46.08
N CYS A 357 -7.39 2.06 45.82
CA CYS A 357 -6.28 1.45 46.55
C CYS A 357 -5.14 0.92 45.66
N LEU A 358 -5.34 0.81 44.35
CA LEU A 358 -4.35 0.31 43.39
C LEU A 358 -4.05 1.32 42.27
N GLU A 359 -2.78 1.40 41.91
CA GLU A 359 -2.33 2.16 40.74
C GLU A 359 -2.51 1.35 39.46
N PHE A 360 -3.35 1.87 38.58
CA PHE A 360 -3.62 1.35 37.25
C PHE A 360 -3.13 2.34 36.19
N ASP A 361 -2.58 1.83 35.08
CA ASP A 361 -2.30 2.68 33.92
C ASP A 361 -3.60 3.27 33.34
N GLU A 362 -3.49 4.35 32.57
CA GLU A 362 -4.63 5.00 31.89
C GLU A 362 -5.14 4.21 30.67
N ASP A 363 -4.43 3.14 30.34
CA ASP A 363 -4.74 2.20 29.29
C ASP A 363 -6.09 1.51 29.58
N GLY A 364 -6.75 1.01 28.52
CA GLY A 364 -8.08 0.39 28.64
C GLY A 364 -8.21 -0.72 29.70
N ILE A 365 -9.45 -1.09 30.03
CA ILE A 365 -9.72 -2.07 31.11
C ILE A 365 -9.75 -3.51 30.60
N ARG A 366 -10.19 -3.73 29.36
CA ARG A 366 -10.41 -5.09 28.83
C ARG A 366 -9.10 -5.76 28.43
N PRO A 367 -8.98 -7.10 28.54
CA PRO A 367 -7.83 -7.81 28.00
C PRO A 367 -7.68 -7.55 26.51
N VAL A 368 -6.44 -7.46 26.04
CA VAL A 368 -6.12 -7.24 24.64
C VAL A 368 -5.98 -8.60 23.94
N ARG A 369 -6.52 -8.71 22.73
CA ARG A 369 -6.34 -9.92 21.93
C ARG A 369 -4.86 -10.08 21.60
N ALA A 370 -4.26 -11.14 22.11
CA ALA A 370 -2.84 -11.42 21.94
C ALA A 370 -2.52 -12.10 20.59
N SER A 371 -3.37 -11.98 19.55
CA SER A 371 -3.19 -12.64 18.24
C SER A 371 -3.54 -11.68 17.10
N GLY A 372 -2.99 -11.92 15.90
CA GLY A 372 -3.17 -11.10 14.71
C GLY A 372 -1.87 -10.92 13.94
N THR A 373 -1.90 -10.11 12.87
CA THR A 373 -0.70 -9.59 12.20
C THR A 373 0.10 -8.75 13.20
N ARG A 374 1.44 -8.79 13.13
CA ARG A 374 2.33 -8.12 14.10
C ARG A 374 2.17 -8.66 15.52
N TRP A 375 2.26 -9.98 15.66
CA TRP A 375 1.85 -10.68 16.87
C TRP A 375 2.67 -10.28 18.09
N VAL A 376 3.96 -9.96 17.94
CA VAL A 376 4.86 -9.63 19.07
C VAL A 376 4.37 -8.39 19.81
N SER A 377 4.03 -7.33 19.06
CA SER A 377 3.47 -6.09 19.62
C SER A 377 2.16 -6.34 20.37
N HIS A 378 1.30 -7.23 19.84
CA HIS A 378 0.05 -7.61 20.51
C HIS A 378 0.28 -8.41 21.80
N LYS A 379 1.28 -9.29 21.87
CA LYS A 379 1.63 -10.02 23.11
C LYS A 379 2.14 -9.07 24.18
N VAL A 380 3.08 -8.18 23.84
CA VAL A 380 3.63 -7.20 24.80
C VAL A 380 2.50 -6.33 25.35
N LYS A 381 1.62 -5.83 24.49
CA LYS A 381 0.45 -5.04 24.92
C LYS A 381 -0.50 -5.83 25.82
N ALA A 382 -0.77 -7.09 25.49
CA ALA A 382 -1.64 -7.95 26.30
C ALA A 382 -1.02 -8.27 27.68
N MET A 383 0.28 -8.56 27.74
CA MET A 383 0.99 -8.81 29.00
C MET A 383 1.08 -7.55 29.87
N LYS A 384 1.41 -6.38 29.29
CA LYS A 384 1.37 -5.10 30.02
C LYS A 384 -0.03 -4.82 30.58
N ARG A 385 -1.08 -5.07 29.80
CA ARG A 385 -2.48 -4.95 30.25
C ARG A 385 -2.81 -5.90 31.41
N VAL A 386 -2.28 -7.13 31.39
CA VAL A 386 -2.42 -8.08 32.51
C VAL A 386 -1.68 -7.59 33.73
N LEU A 387 -0.43 -7.13 33.60
CA LEU A 387 0.34 -6.58 34.73
C LEU A 387 -0.37 -5.39 35.37
N SER A 388 -0.92 -4.47 34.57
CA SER A 388 -1.63 -3.32 35.12
C SER A 388 -2.94 -3.69 35.81
N LYS A 389 -3.77 -4.57 35.22
CA LYS A 389 -5.14 -4.82 35.70
C LYS A 389 -5.30 -6.18 36.39
N TYR A 390 -4.21 -6.79 36.85
CA TYR A 390 -4.18 -8.15 37.39
C TYR A 390 -5.21 -8.35 38.50
N GLY A 391 -5.20 -7.48 39.52
CA GLY A 391 -6.09 -7.57 40.68
C GLY A 391 -7.56 -7.65 40.27
N ALA A 392 -7.99 -6.78 39.36
CA ALA A 392 -9.35 -6.77 38.82
C ALA A 392 -9.68 -8.05 38.02
N TYR A 393 -8.76 -8.52 37.17
CA TYR A 393 -8.97 -9.76 36.43
C TYR A 393 -9.14 -10.97 37.34
N ILE A 394 -8.30 -11.10 38.37
CA ILE A 394 -8.31 -12.26 39.25
C ILE A 394 -9.50 -12.22 40.19
N ALA A 395 -9.81 -11.07 40.80
CA ALA A 395 -10.99 -10.92 41.65
C ALA A 395 -12.28 -11.23 40.88
N HIS A 396 -12.41 -10.76 39.63
CA HIS A 396 -13.58 -11.10 38.81
C HIS A 396 -13.60 -12.58 38.38
N LEU A 397 -12.46 -13.16 37.99
CA LEU A 397 -12.38 -14.60 37.70
C LEU A 397 -12.77 -15.46 38.90
N THR A 398 -12.36 -15.08 40.11
CA THR A 398 -12.76 -15.73 41.36
C THR A 398 -14.27 -15.72 41.51
N SER A 399 -14.90 -14.54 41.43
CA SER A 399 -16.36 -14.38 41.48
C SER A 399 -17.08 -15.26 40.44
N LEU A 400 -16.65 -15.22 39.18
CA LEU A 400 -17.24 -16.02 38.10
C LEU A 400 -17.05 -17.52 38.31
N SER A 401 -15.96 -17.95 38.95
CA SER A 401 -15.68 -19.37 39.20
C SER A 401 -16.54 -19.97 40.31
N GLU A 402 -17.11 -19.10 41.16
CA GLU A 402 -17.95 -19.43 42.31
C GLU A 402 -19.44 -19.19 42.03
N ASP A 403 -19.78 -18.35 41.05
CA ASP A 403 -21.14 -18.03 40.66
C ASP A 403 -21.91 -19.27 40.18
N LYS A 404 -22.83 -19.76 41.02
CA LYS A 404 -23.66 -20.94 40.73
C LYS A 404 -24.56 -20.77 39.49
N SER A 405 -24.79 -19.54 39.02
CA SER A 405 -25.54 -19.24 37.80
C SER A 405 -24.76 -19.58 36.52
N VAL A 406 -23.42 -19.57 36.58
CA VAL A 406 -22.55 -19.99 35.48
C VAL A 406 -22.58 -21.51 35.35
N LYS A 407 -22.57 -22.07 34.14
CA LYS A 407 -22.59 -23.53 33.94
C LYS A 407 -21.43 -24.23 34.66
N ALA A 408 -21.68 -25.40 35.25
CA ALA A 408 -20.68 -26.13 36.02
C ALA A 408 -19.38 -26.42 35.26
N ALA A 409 -19.48 -26.77 33.98
CA ALA A 409 -18.31 -26.99 33.11
C ALA A 409 -17.49 -25.71 32.89
N ASP A 410 -18.15 -24.56 32.74
CA ASP A 410 -17.48 -23.28 32.55
C ASP A 410 -16.85 -22.79 33.86
N ARG A 411 -17.52 -23.00 35.02
CA ARG A 411 -16.91 -22.77 36.33
C ARG A 411 -15.63 -23.60 36.52
N ALA A 412 -15.66 -24.88 36.14
CA ALA A 412 -14.48 -25.75 36.23
C ALA A 412 -13.32 -25.22 35.36
N LYS A 413 -13.60 -24.75 34.14
CA LYS A 413 -12.60 -24.09 33.28
C LYS A 413 -12.04 -22.82 33.94
N LEU A 414 -12.90 -21.95 34.46
CA LEU A 414 -12.51 -20.72 35.12
C LEU A 414 -11.65 -20.99 36.37
N LYS A 415 -11.98 -22.01 37.16
CA LYS A 415 -11.12 -22.47 38.28
C LYS A 415 -9.74 -22.92 37.79
N GLY A 416 -9.69 -23.64 36.66
CA GLY A 416 -8.42 -24.00 36.02
C GLY A 416 -7.60 -22.78 35.58
N TYR A 417 -8.26 -21.75 35.04
CA TYR A 417 -7.61 -20.50 34.65
C TYR A 417 -7.11 -19.73 35.87
N LEU A 418 -7.94 -19.62 36.92
CA LEU A 418 -7.61 -18.98 38.18
C LEU A 418 -6.39 -19.65 38.82
N LYS A 419 -6.37 -20.99 38.92
CA LYS A 419 -5.23 -21.75 39.47
C LYS A 419 -3.91 -21.44 38.75
N LYS A 420 -3.94 -21.22 37.42
CA LYS A 420 -2.77 -20.80 36.66
C LYS A 420 -2.41 -19.34 37.00
N TRP A 421 -3.36 -18.41 36.93
CA TRP A 421 -3.08 -17.00 37.15
C TRP A 421 -2.61 -16.65 38.56
N VAL A 422 -3.09 -17.33 39.61
CA VAL A 422 -2.61 -17.14 40.99
C VAL A 422 -1.24 -17.80 41.24
N ASN A 423 -0.73 -18.61 40.30
CA ASN A 423 0.65 -19.07 40.39
C ASN A 423 1.57 -17.93 39.93
N ALA A 424 2.48 -17.51 40.81
CA ALA A 424 3.38 -16.38 40.58
C ALA A 424 4.19 -16.49 39.28
N LYS A 425 4.42 -17.72 38.80
CA LYS A 425 5.09 -18.00 37.53
C LYS A 425 4.43 -17.31 36.34
N TYR A 426 3.11 -17.12 36.33
CA TYR A 426 2.40 -16.49 35.21
C TYR A 426 2.54 -14.97 35.21
N ILE A 427 2.41 -14.31 36.37
CA ILE A 427 2.53 -12.85 36.43
C ILE A 427 3.99 -12.39 36.28
N LEU A 428 4.92 -13.07 36.97
CA LEU A 428 6.36 -12.83 36.82
C LEU A 428 6.86 -13.24 35.44
N GLY A 429 6.30 -14.30 34.86
CA GLY A 429 6.56 -14.69 33.48
C GLY A 429 6.10 -13.62 32.49
N CYS A 430 4.90 -13.06 32.65
CA CYS A 430 4.45 -11.93 31.81
C CYS A 430 5.42 -10.76 31.90
N ALA A 431 5.91 -10.42 33.09
CA ALA A 431 6.88 -9.35 33.27
C ALA A 431 8.22 -9.64 32.55
N ALA A 432 8.78 -10.85 32.72
CA ALA A 432 10.01 -11.24 32.04
C ALA A 432 9.86 -11.25 30.50
N PHE A 433 8.75 -11.79 29.97
CA PHE A 433 8.51 -11.80 28.53
C PHE A 433 8.18 -10.41 27.96
N VAL A 434 7.64 -9.48 28.76
CA VAL A 434 7.54 -8.07 28.35
C VAL A 434 8.93 -7.50 28.12
N ASP A 435 9.87 -7.69 29.05
CA ASP A 435 11.24 -7.20 28.88
C ASP A 435 11.92 -7.84 27.66
N LEU A 436 11.83 -9.17 27.52
CA LEU A 436 12.42 -9.91 26.39
C LEU A 436 11.85 -9.48 25.02
N LEU A 437 10.53 -9.29 24.92
CA LEU A 437 9.88 -9.01 23.63
C LEU A 437 9.78 -7.52 23.30
N THR A 438 10.05 -6.62 24.24
CA THR A 438 9.93 -5.16 24.00
C THR A 438 10.89 -4.64 22.92
N PRO A 439 12.17 -5.03 22.86
CA PRO A 439 13.06 -4.64 21.76
C PRO A 439 12.47 -5.02 20.39
N CYS A 440 11.99 -6.26 20.29
CA CYS A 440 11.39 -6.80 19.07
C CYS A 440 10.07 -6.12 18.68
N ALA A 441 9.22 -5.78 19.66
CA ALA A 441 8.00 -5.00 19.42
C ALA A 441 8.32 -3.57 18.93
N THR A 442 9.39 -2.98 19.46
CA THR A 442 9.86 -1.65 19.05
C THR A 442 10.35 -1.67 17.60
N PHE A 443 11.12 -2.69 17.21
CA PHE A 443 11.51 -2.93 15.82
C PHE A 443 10.31 -3.06 14.88
N SER A 444 9.38 -3.96 15.21
CA SER A 444 8.17 -4.17 14.40
C SER A 444 7.38 -2.87 14.19
N LYS A 445 7.40 -1.96 15.18
CA LYS A 445 6.78 -0.64 15.07
C LYS A 445 7.59 0.33 14.20
N SER A 446 8.92 0.37 14.31
CA SER A 446 9.75 1.28 13.52
C SER A 446 9.73 0.93 12.02
N MET A 447 9.58 -0.36 11.68
CA MET A 447 9.41 -0.83 10.30
C MET A 447 8.12 -0.34 9.61
N GLN A 448 7.26 0.41 10.31
CA GLN A 448 6.00 0.96 9.77
C GLN A 448 6.09 2.48 9.50
N SER A 449 7.27 3.08 9.67
CA SER A 449 7.46 4.50 9.37
C SER A 449 7.24 4.77 7.87
N ASN A 450 6.74 5.96 7.53
CA ASN A 450 6.64 6.42 6.14
C ASN A 450 8.02 6.66 5.54
N ASP A 451 8.91 7.24 6.34
CA ASP A 451 10.21 7.74 5.89
C ASP A 451 11.32 6.72 6.19
N LEU A 452 11.00 5.43 6.11
CA LEU A 452 11.93 4.35 6.42
C LEU A 452 12.77 3.99 5.20
N ASP A 453 14.01 4.45 5.19
CA ASP A 453 15.01 3.97 4.24
C ASP A 453 15.72 2.68 4.72
N ILE A 454 16.50 2.09 3.82
CA ILE A 454 17.21 0.84 4.06
C ILE A 454 18.19 0.92 5.24
N LEU A 455 18.89 2.05 5.41
CA LEU A 455 19.86 2.23 6.49
C LEU A 455 19.15 2.37 7.83
N ALA A 456 18.04 3.12 7.90
CA ALA A 456 17.22 3.19 9.10
C ALA A 456 16.72 1.79 9.51
N ALA A 457 16.28 0.99 8.53
CA ALA A 457 15.80 -0.37 8.78
C ALA A 457 16.89 -1.28 9.38
N ILE A 458 18.11 -1.23 8.81
CA ILE A 458 19.27 -1.96 9.33
C ILE A 458 19.69 -1.43 10.70
N SER A 459 19.72 -0.12 10.90
CA SER A 459 20.08 0.49 12.18
C SER A 459 19.14 0.04 13.30
N HIS A 460 17.84 -0.05 13.02
CA HIS A 460 16.86 -0.57 13.95
C HIS A 460 17.06 -2.06 14.27
N ILE A 461 17.48 -2.88 13.30
CA ILE A 461 17.71 -4.30 13.58
C ILE A 461 18.93 -4.50 14.46
N ILE A 462 20.02 -3.77 14.20
CA ILE A 462 21.24 -3.76 15.03
C ILE A 462 20.90 -3.32 16.45
N LYS A 463 20.16 -2.22 16.60
CA LYS A 463 19.69 -1.76 17.92
C LYS A 463 18.89 -2.84 18.67
N THR A 464 17.98 -3.52 17.98
CA THR A 464 17.15 -4.58 18.56
C THR A 464 18.00 -5.75 19.06
N LEU A 465 19.01 -6.12 18.28
CA LEU A 465 19.96 -7.18 18.64
C LEU A 465 20.81 -6.79 19.85
N ASN A 466 21.35 -5.56 19.86
CA ASN A 466 22.09 -5.02 20.99
C ASN A 466 21.26 -5.00 22.27
N GLU A 467 20.01 -4.53 22.20
CA GLU A 467 19.09 -4.51 23.34
C GLU A 467 18.77 -5.93 23.84
N THR A 468 18.57 -6.88 22.93
CA THR A 468 18.31 -8.29 23.28
C THR A 468 19.55 -8.95 23.92
N ASN A 469 20.75 -8.69 23.39
CA ASN A 469 22.01 -9.19 23.95
C ASN A 469 22.34 -8.58 25.32
N LYS A 470 22.04 -7.28 25.51
CA LYS A 470 22.14 -6.60 26.81
C LYS A 470 21.26 -7.30 27.87
N LEU A 471 20.17 -7.98 27.50
CA LEU A 471 19.37 -8.77 28.44
C LEU A 471 20.03 -10.10 28.82
N THR A 472 20.80 -10.72 27.93
CA THR A 472 21.55 -11.96 28.21
C THR A 472 22.64 -11.76 29.27
N SER A 473 23.33 -10.61 29.21
CA SER A 473 24.41 -10.26 30.14
C SER A 473 23.89 -9.75 31.50
N LYS A 474 22.66 -9.24 31.56
CA LYS A 474 22.05 -8.73 32.79
C LYS A 474 21.34 -9.83 33.60
N PRO A 475 21.54 -9.90 34.93
CA PRO A 475 20.72 -10.72 35.82
C PRO A 475 19.22 -10.40 35.67
N LEU A 476 18.37 -11.42 35.83
CA LEU A 476 16.92 -11.29 35.66
C LEU A 476 16.31 -10.23 36.61
N GLU A 477 16.87 -10.09 37.81
CA GLU A 477 16.44 -9.12 38.82
C GLU A 477 16.66 -7.66 38.40
N GLN A 478 17.50 -7.42 37.40
CA GLN A 478 17.77 -6.11 36.82
C GLN A 478 16.90 -5.82 35.58
N TRP A 479 16.11 -6.78 35.12
CA TRP A 479 15.18 -6.53 34.03
C TRP A 479 14.04 -5.64 34.52
N LYS A 480 13.78 -4.56 33.80
CA LYS A 480 12.96 -3.44 34.29
C LYS A 480 11.57 -3.87 34.74
N THR A 481 10.79 -4.48 33.84
CA THR A 481 9.41 -4.88 34.12
C THR A 481 9.35 -5.99 35.16
N TYR A 482 10.26 -6.98 35.08
CA TYR A 482 10.35 -8.05 36.08
C TYR A 482 10.65 -7.51 37.48
N SER A 483 11.67 -6.66 37.62
CA SER A 483 12.09 -6.05 38.88
C SER A 483 10.98 -5.20 39.49
N ASP A 484 10.34 -4.35 38.67
CA ASP A 484 9.25 -3.49 39.13
C ASP A 484 8.02 -4.31 39.56
N THR A 485 7.71 -5.39 38.84
CA THR A 485 6.64 -6.31 39.22
C THR A 485 6.97 -7.03 40.53
N LEU A 486 8.22 -7.48 40.69
CA LEU A 486 8.66 -8.19 41.88
C LEU A 486 8.64 -7.29 43.12
N LYS A 487 9.04 -6.01 43.01
CA LYS A 487 8.96 -5.02 44.11
C LYS A 487 7.53 -4.75 44.56
N LYS A 488 6.56 -4.92 43.66
CA LYS A 488 5.11 -4.78 43.95
C LYS A 488 4.50 -6.04 44.56
N VAL A 489 5.25 -7.15 44.65
CA VAL A 489 4.83 -8.33 45.41
C VAL A 489 5.11 -8.09 46.89
N GLN A 490 4.05 -7.97 47.68
CA GLN A 490 4.12 -7.68 49.12
C GLN A 490 3.74 -8.91 49.94
N GLN A 491 3.91 -8.85 51.27
CA GLN A 491 3.35 -9.84 52.17
C GLN A 491 2.05 -9.30 52.78
N ASP A 492 1.00 -10.10 52.78
CA ASP A 492 -0.24 -9.80 53.48
C ASP A 492 -0.07 -9.92 55.02
N GLU A 493 -1.13 -9.62 55.77
CA GLU A 493 -1.16 -9.71 57.24
C GLU A 493 -0.83 -11.12 57.78
N LYS A 494 -0.96 -12.16 56.93
CA LYS A 494 -0.70 -13.56 57.26
C LYS A 494 0.67 -14.04 56.75
N GLY A 495 1.48 -13.15 56.18
CA GLY A 495 2.79 -13.44 55.61
C GLY A 495 2.74 -14.13 54.24
N GLN A 496 1.56 -14.21 53.60
CA GLN A 496 1.41 -14.76 52.26
C GLN A 496 1.79 -13.69 51.22
N SER A 497 2.49 -14.10 50.17
CA SER A 497 2.83 -13.16 49.09
C SER A 497 1.59 -12.77 48.29
N GLU A 498 1.40 -11.49 48.04
CA GLU A 498 0.29 -10.95 47.24
C GLU A 498 0.75 -9.93 46.21
N TYR A 499 -0.04 -9.80 45.13
CA TYR A 499 0.12 -8.76 44.11
C TYR A 499 -1.25 -8.19 43.76
N GLN A 500 -1.40 -6.87 43.86
CA GLN A 500 -2.69 -6.17 43.64
C GLN A 500 -3.86 -6.81 44.42
N THR A 501 -3.65 -7.02 45.72
CA THR A 501 -4.61 -7.63 46.68
C THR A 501 -4.99 -9.09 46.40
N GLN A 502 -4.21 -9.80 45.57
CA GLN A 502 -4.46 -11.20 45.22
C GLN A 502 -3.31 -12.08 45.70
N ILE A 503 -3.63 -13.13 46.46
CA ILE A 503 -2.65 -14.08 47.00
C ILE A 503 -1.99 -14.85 45.85
N LEU A 504 -0.66 -14.81 45.81
CA LEU A 504 0.17 -15.55 44.88
C LEU A 504 0.66 -16.86 45.51
N THR A 505 0.69 -17.91 44.69
CA THR A 505 1.22 -19.22 45.04
C THR A 505 2.56 -19.46 44.37
N ASN A 506 3.45 -20.19 45.06
CA ASN A 506 4.74 -20.64 44.52
C ASN A 506 5.67 -19.51 44.01
N VAL A 507 5.78 -18.40 44.75
CA VAL A 507 6.63 -17.26 44.37
C VAL A 507 8.09 -17.66 44.24
N GLU A 508 8.63 -18.38 45.21
CA GLU A 508 10.06 -18.75 45.19
C GLU A 508 10.38 -19.72 44.05
N GLY A 509 9.54 -20.75 43.86
CA GLY A 509 9.67 -21.66 42.72
C GLY A 509 9.51 -20.97 41.37
N ALA A 510 8.70 -19.90 41.29
CA ALA A 510 8.59 -19.08 40.08
C ALA A 510 9.88 -18.31 39.79
N LYS A 511 10.49 -17.68 40.80
CA LYS A 511 11.78 -16.99 40.66
C LYS A 511 12.87 -17.96 40.21
N THR A 512 13.03 -19.10 40.88
CA THR A 512 14.02 -20.11 40.52
C THR A 512 13.81 -20.61 39.09
N PHE A 513 12.56 -20.91 38.70
CA PHE A 513 12.26 -21.34 37.35
C PHE A 513 12.65 -20.28 36.31
N LEU A 514 12.24 -19.02 36.50
CA LEU A 514 12.52 -17.97 35.53
C LEU A 514 14.01 -17.65 35.46
N LEU A 515 14.72 -17.64 36.58
CA LEU A 515 16.17 -17.45 36.63
C LEU A 515 16.92 -18.53 35.85
N GLN A 516 16.48 -19.79 35.95
CA GLN A 516 17.09 -20.92 35.23
C GLN A 516 16.83 -20.90 33.71
N ASN A 517 15.74 -20.27 33.26
CA ASN A 517 15.30 -20.36 31.87
C ASN A 517 15.46 -19.05 31.07
N SER A 518 15.47 -17.88 31.71
CA SER A 518 15.45 -16.57 31.04
C SER A 518 16.62 -16.37 30.09
N ARG A 519 17.84 -16.73 30.52
CA ARG A 519 19.04 -16.65 29.68
C ARG A 519 18.93 -17.53 28.43
N SER A 520 18.40 -18.75 28.57
CA SER A 520 18.18 -19.65 27.44
C SER A 520 17.15 -19.06 26.46
N TYR A 521 16.10 -18.41 26.95
CA TYR A 521 15.13 -17.73 26.09
C TYR A 521 15.74 -16.55 25.33
N CYS A 522 16.57 -15.72 25.98
CA CYS A 522 17.30 -14.64 25.30
C CYS A 522 18.22 -15.19 24.21
N ASN A 523 19.02 -16.20 24.54
CA ASN A 523 19.94 -16.82 23.58
C ASN A 523 19.19 -17.42 22.40
N ALA A 524 18.09 -18.14 22.65
CA ALA A 524 17.25 -18.70 21.59
C ALA A 524 16.70 -17.62 20.65
N VAL A 525 16.21 -16.50 21.21
CA VAL A 525 15.73 -15.36 20.42
C VAL A 525 16.88 -14.75 19.61
N THR A 526 18.00 -14.38 20.22
CA THR A 526 19.17 -13.81 19.51
C THR A 526 19.64 -14.74 18.40
N THR A 527 19.84 -16.03 18.67
CA THR A 527 20.32 -17.02 17.69
C THR A 527 19.33 -17.20 16.54
N CYS A 528 18.03 -17.23 16.81
CA CYS A 528 17.04 -17.31 15.74
C CYS A 528 17.04 -16.05 14.88
N ILE A 529 17.20 -14.85 15.47
CA ILE A 529 17.30 -13.61 14.69
C ILE A 529 18.58 -13.63 13.83
N LYS A 530 19.73 -14.06 14.39
CA LYS A 530 21.00 -14.29 13.66
C LYS A 530 20.79 -15.19 12.45
N SER A 531 20.28 -16.39 12.69
CA SER A 531 20.02 -17.40 11.65
C SER A 531 19.04 -16.92 10.59
N ARG A 532 18.03 -16.13 10.97
CA ARG A 532 17.11 -15.57 9.99
C ARG A 532 17.74 -14.45 9.19
N LEU A 533 18.69 -13.68 9.71
CA LEU A 533 19.36 -12.60 8.98
C LEU A 533 20.39 -13.10 7.98
N SER A 534 21.01 -14.26 8.19
CA SER A 534 21.98 -14.85 7.24
C SER A 534 21.42 -15.19 5.86
N TRP A 535 20.09 -15.19 5.71
CA TRP A 535 19.41 -15.29 4.41
C TRP A 535 19.53 -14.03 3.53
N SER A 536 19.96 -12.92 4.11
CA SER A 536 20.28 -11.70 3.34
C SER A 536 21.69 -11.78 2.80
N ASP A 537 21.98 -11.01 1.75
CA ASP A 537 23.36 -10.71 1.40
C ASP A 537 23.94 -9.76 2.44
N LEU A 538 24.60 -10.34 3.45
CA LEU A 538 25.15 -9.63 4.59
C LEU A 538 26.30 -8.71 4.20
N GLN A 539 27.08 -9.09 3.17
CA GLN A 539 28.15 -8.24 2.66
C GLN A 539 27.56 -7.00 1.98
N HIS A 540 26.53 -7.20 1.16
CA HIS A 540 25.86 -6.10 0.47
C HIS A 540 25.18 -5.13 1.44
N LEU A 541 24.50 -5.64 2.48
CA LEU A 541 23.93 -4.79 3.54
C LEU A 541 25.03 -4.01 4.27
N ARG A 542 26.17 -4.63 4.53
CA ARG A 542 27.31 -4.00 5.17
C ARG A 542 27.92 -2.90 4.31
N ASP A 543 28.04 -3.12 3.01
CA ASP A 543 28.52 -2.12 2.06
C ASP A 543 27.58 -0.90 2.01
N ILE A 544 26.26 -1.14 2.06
CA ILE A 544 25.27 -0.06 2.20
C ILE A 544 25.47 0.74 3.50
N ILE A 545 25.75 0.08 4.63
CA ILE A 545 26.04 0.77 5.91
C ILE A 545 27.28 1.65 5.77
N LEU A 546 28.37 1.11 5.24
CA LEU A 546 29.65 1.82 5.10
C LEU A 546 29.52 3.10 4.26
N VAL A 547 28.70 3.06 3.21
CA VAL A 547 28.47 4.21 2.34
C VAL A 547 27.44 5.17 2.93
N LEU A 548 26.29 4.70 3.39
CA LEU A 548 25.19 5.61 3.77
C LEU A 548 25.31 6.17 5.20
N ALA A 549 25.97 5.47 6.14
CA ALA A 549 25.92 5.85 7.56
C ALA A 549 26.69 7.14 7.88
N THR A 550 27.59 7.58 6.99
CA THR A 550 28.48 8.76 7.11
C THR A 550 29.43 8.76 8.32
N VAL A 551 29.10 8.04 9.39
CA VAL A 551 29.95 7.79 10.56
C VAL A 551 31.19 7.02 10.14
N GLY A 552 32.36 7.57 10.48
CA GLY A 552 33.66 6.98 10.16
C GLY A 552 34.36 7.58 8.94
N TRP A 553 33.69 8.43 8.15
CA TRP A 553 34.32 9.14 7.02
C TRP A 553 35.52 9.99 7.46
N GLU A 554 35.45 10.65 8.63
CA GLU A 554 36.58 11.40 9.21
C GLU A 554 37.84 10.54 9.33
N LYS A 555 37.70 9.30 9.83
CA LYS A 555 38.83 8.37 9.98
C LYS A 555 39.41 7.92 8.64
N VAL A 556 38.58 7.79 7.61
CA VAL A 556 39.02 7.42 6.26
C VAL A 556 39.81 8.58 5.65
N MET A 557 39.32 9.81 5.78
CA MET A 557 40.03 10.99 5.29
C MET A 557 41.35 11.22 6.02
N ASP A 558 41.38 11.05 7.34
CA ASP A 558 42.62 11.13 8.13
C ASP A 558 43.68 10.11 7.65
N LYS A 559 43.26 8.89 7.26
CA LYS A 559 44.16 7.87 6.71
C LYS A 559 44.74 8.29 5.36
N LEU A 560 43.91 8.82 4.46
CA LEU A 560 44.30 9.29 3.13
C LEU A 560 45.29 10.46 3.21
N ASP A 561 45.01 11.44 4.08
CA ASP A 561 45.88 12.60 4.30
C ASP A 561 47.24 12.21 4.92
N ALA A 562 47.28 11.17 5.76
CA ALA A 562 48.47 10.75 6.47
C ALA A 562 49.47 9.94 5.63
N HIS A 563 49.02 9.21 4.60
CA HIS A 563 49.88 8.23 3.90
C HIS A 563 50.36 8.67 2.51
N GLY A 564 49.78 9.71 1.90
CA GLY A 564 50.08 10.08 0.51
C GLY A 564 49.81 8.92 -0.48
N ASP A 565 49.82 9.20 -1.78
CA ASP A 565 49.42 8.26 -2.85
C ASP A 565 50.27 6.96 -2.98
N GLN A 566 51.06 6.53 -1.97
CA GLN A 566 52.16 5.58 -2.12
C GLN A 566 52.14 4.28 -1.31
N GLU A 567 51.11 3.96 -0.54
CA GLU A 567 50.86 2.56 -0.16
C GLU A 567 49.52 2.11 -0.74
N GLU A 568 49.52 0.97 -1.45
CA GLU A 568 48.32 0.24 -1.80
C GLU A 568 47.48 0.12 -0.52
N ILE A 569 46.31 0.77 -0.51
CA ILE A 569 45.29 0.51 0.50
C ILE A 569 45.15 -1.00 0.53
N ASP A 570 45.41 -1.61 1.69
CA ASP A 570 45.27 -3.05 1.85
C ASP A 570 43.81 -3.40 1.48
N ASP A 571 43.63 -4.00 0.30
CA ASP A 571 42.35 -4.41 -0.28
C ASP A 571 41.64 -5.46 0.63
N THR A 572 42.32 -5.89 1.70
CA THR A 572 41.77 -6.76 2.74
C THR A 572 41.16 -6.02 3.93
N ASP A 573 41.27 -4.68 4.03
CA ASP A 573 40.62 -3.90 5.09
C ASP A 573 39.11 -3.84 4.81
N ARG A 574 38.40 -4.86 5.31
CA ARG A 574 36.96 -5.04 5.09
C ARG A 574 36.18 -3.81 5.54
N GLU A 575 36.71 -2.94 6.39
CA GLU A 575 36.03 -1.80 7.01
C GLU A 575 36.10 -0.49 6.20
N ASP A 576 36.64 -0.51 4.96
CA ASP A 576 36.77 0.69 4.11
C ASP A 576 35.52 1.01 3.24
N PRO A 577 34.90 2.19 3.40
CA PRO A 577 33.85 2.71 2.51
C PRO A 577 34.23 2.79 1.03
N LEU A 578 35.50 2.99 0.67
CA LEU A 578 35.93 3.04 -0.73
C LEU A 578 35.79 1.68 -1.41
N ASN A 579 36.24 0.61 -0.74
CA ASN A 579 36.08 -0.76 -1.23
C ASN A 579 34.59 -1.15 -1.29
N ALA A 580 33.76 -0.63 -0.38
CA ALA A 580 32.31 -0.82 -0.42
C ALA A 580 31.66 -0.13 -1.62
N ILE A 581 32.09 1.08 -1.98
CA ILE A 581 31.65 1.77 -3.21
C ILE A 581 31.97 0.92 -4.44
N ASP A 582 33.20 0.40 -4.56
CA ASP A 582 33.60 -0.37 -5.73
C ASP A 582 32.73 -1.63 -5.93
N ARG A 583 32.42 -2.34 -4.83
CA ARG A 583 31.50 -3.49 -4.86
C ARG A 583 30.07 -3.10 -5.23
N LEU A 584 29.55 -1.99 -4.69
CA LEU A 584 28.20 -1.51 -5.01
C LEU A 584 28.08 -1.02 -6.46
N VAL A 585 29.11 -0.35 -6.98
CA VAL A 585 29.19 0.09 -8.37
C VAL A 585 29.18 -1.13 -9.30
N GLU A 586 29.96 -2.17 -9.00
CA GLU A 586 29.94 -3.40 -9.79
C GLU A 586 28.57 -4.09 -9.73
N ALA A 587 27.96 -4.20 -8.54
CA ALA A 587 26.65 -4.82 -8.37
C ALA A 587 25.53 -4.09 -9.14
N TYR A 588 25.61 -2.76 -9.24
CA TYR A 588 24.57 -1.92 -9.87
C TYR A 588 25.01 -1.24 -11.17
N LYS A 589 26.08 -1.71 -11.80
CA LYS A 589 26.65 -1.10 -13.01
C LYS A 589 25.61 -0.82 -14.09
N VAL A 590 24.78 -1.82 -14.40
CA VAL A 590 23.77 -1.72 -15.48
C VAL A 590 22.68 -0.68 -15.19
N PRO A 591 22.07 -0.64 -13.99
CA PRO A 591 21.22 0.48 -13.57
C PRO A 591 21.89 1.85 -13.62
N LEU A 592 23.12 1.97 -13.10
CA LEU A 592 23.84 3.24 -13.03
C LEU A 592 24.11 3.81 -14.42
N GLU A 593 24.67 3.01 -15.33
CA GLU A 593 24.86 3.39 -16.73
C GLU A 593 23.53 3.71 -17.42
N GLY A 594 22.45 2.98 -17.07
CA GLY A 594 21.10 3.23 -17.54
C GLY A 594 20.53 4.59 -17.11
N ALA A 595 20.96 5.10 -15.97
CA ALA A 595 20.63 6.44 -15.47
C ALA A 595 21.59 7.53 -15.97
N GLY A 596 22.58 7.17 -16.80
CA GLY A 596 23.55 8.09 -17.38
C GLY A 596 24.78 8.35 -16.49
N ALA A 597 25.05 7.52 -15.49
CA ALA A 597 26.24 7.65 -14.67
C ALA A 597 27.50 7.14 -15.38
N GLU A 598 28.60 7.86 -15.22
CA GLU A 598 29.95 7.44 -15.55
C GLU A 598 30.52 6.66 -14.35
N VAL A 599 30.32 5.33 -14.37
CA VAL A 599 30.63 4.45 -13.21
C VAL A 599 32.08 4.55 -12.74
N ASP A 600 33.02 4.79 -13.66
CA ASP A 600 34.46 4.92 -13.35
C ASP A 600 34.78 6.20 -12.54
N GLN A 601 33.88 7.20 -12.55
CA GLN A 601 34.04 8.44 -11.79
C GLN A 601 33.49 8.35 -10.37
N VAL A 602 32.63 7.37 -10.06
CA VAL A 602 31.90 7.30 -8.79
C VAL A 602 32.83 7.29 -7.58
N ARG A 603 33.91 6.52 -7.63
CA ARG A 603 34.89 6.42 -6.53
C ARG A 603 35.59 7.75 -6.27
N VAL A 604 36.09 8.39 -7.32
CA VAL A 604 36.78 9.68 -7.25
C VAL A 604 35.85 10.77 -6.74
N GLU A 605 34.61 10.82 -7.23
CA GLU A 605 33.60 11.75 -6.73
C GLU A 605 33.25 11.51 -5.27
N PHE A 606 33.18 10.24 -4.84
CA PHE A 606 32.89 9.91 -3.45
C PHE A 606 34.01 10.35 -2.51
N GLU A 607 35.28 10.15 -2.88
CA GLU A 607 36.44 10.66 -2.12
C GLU A 607 36.37 12.19 -1.97
N ALA A 608 36.12 12.91 -3.07
CA ALA A 608 35.98 14.37 -3.05
C ALA A 608 34.78 14.84 -2.20
N MET A 609 33.65 14.15 -2.30
CA MET A 609 32.44 14.46 -1.53
C MET A 609 32.65 14.18 -0.04
N MET A 610 33.34 13.09 0.34
CA MET A 610 33.71 12.80 1.72
C MET A 610 34.64 13.89 2.29
N ALA A 611 35.65 14.32 1.52
CA ALA A 611 36.53 15.41 1.93
C ALA A 611 35.74 16.71 2.19
N TYR A 612 34.80 17.06 1.30
CA TYR A 612 33.89 18.18 1.50
C TYR A 612 33.05 18.02 2.77
N ALA A 613 32.45 16.84 2.98
CA ALA A 613 31.60 16.58 4.13
C ALA A 613 32.39 16.70 5.44
N VAL A 614 33.59 16.11 5.53
CA VAL A 614 34.46 16.22 6.71
C VAL A 614 34.89 17.66 6.98
N GLN A 615 35.16 18.44 5.92
CA GLN A 615 35.61 19.83 6.06
C GLN A 615 34.50 20.80 6.46
N PHE A 616 33.29 20.65 5.89
CA PHE A 616 32.23 21.66 5.97
C PHE A 616 31.00 21.22 6.76
N ILE A 617 30.88 19.94 7.12
CA ILE A 617 29.72 19.38 7.83
C ILE A 617 30.18 18.76 9.15
N SER A 618 29.44 19.05 10.23
CA SER A 618 29.67 18.39 11.51
C SER A 618 29.04 17.00 11.51
N LEU A 619 29.77 16.01 11.00
CA LEU A 619 29.32 14.61 10.89
C LEU A 619 29.04 13.95 12.24
N SER A 620 29.68 14.43 13.31
CA SER A 620 29.46 13.94 14.68
C SER A 620 28.15 14.41 15.33
N THR A 621 27.50 15.45 14.79
CA THR A 621 26.29 16.04 15.40
C THR A 621 25.04 15.89 14.54
N LEU A 622 25.19 15.67 13.24
CA LEU A 622 24.08 15.51 12.30
C LEU A 622 23.80 14.04 12.05
N ASP A 623 22.52 13.71 11.91
CA ASP A 623 22.12 12.41 11.41
C ASP A 623 22.45 12.26 9.92
N TYR A 624 22.60 11.02 9.44
CA TYR A 624 23.00 10.76 8.06
C TYR A 624 22.01 11.34 7.04
N GLN A 625 20.70 11.40 7.33
CA GLN A 625 19.71 11.93 6.40
C GLN A 625 19.95 13.43 6.21
N SER A 626 20.23 14.16 7.28
CA SER A 626 20.64 15.57 7.23
C SER A 626 21.93 15.78 6.44
N VAL A 627 22.92 14.89 6.58
CA VAL A 627 24.18 14.96 5.82
C VAL A 627 23.90 14.75 4.32
N TRP A 628 23.20 13.68 3.96
CA TRP A 628 22.86 13.38 2.57
C TRP A 628 21.99 14.47 1.93
N TRP A 629 21.02 15.00 2.66
CA TRP A 629 20.21 16.13 2.19
C TRP A 629 21.10 17.32 1.80
N ARG A 630 22.11 17.65 2.62
CA ARG A 630 23.07 18.71 2.28
C ARG A 630 23.89 18.38 1.05
N MET A 631 24.26 17.11 0.82
CA MET A 631 24.99 16.69 -0.39
C MET A 631 24.13 16.86 -1.65
N PHE A 632 22.86 16.46 -1.61
CA PHE A 632 21.93 16.63 -2.73
C PHE A 632 21.63 18.11 -3.05
N HIS A 633 21.85 19.01 -2.09
CA HIS A 633 21.58 20.44 -2.20
C HIS A 633 22.84 21.31 -2.19
N ALA A 634 24.02 20.71 -2.26
CA ALA A 634 25.27 21.44 -2.25
C ALA A 634 25.40 22.32 -3.52
N PRO A 635 26.07 23.49 -3.44
CA PRO A 635 26.35 24.33 -4.61
C PRO A 635 27.08 23.56 -5.71
N ASP A 636 27.98 22.66 -5.31
CA ASP A 636 28.88 21.90 -6.18
C ASP A 636 28.32 20.51 -6.52
N LYS A 637 27.04 20.23 -6.27
CA LYS A 637 26.42 18.89 -6.50
C LYS A 637 26.60 18.34 -7.91
N SER A 638 26.83 19.21 -8.90
CA SER A 638 27.12 18.79 -10.27
C SER A 638 28.45 18.05 -10.40
N GLU A 639 29.41 18.31 -9.51
CA GLU A 639 30.72 17.64 -9.47
C GLU A 639 30.62 16.23 -8.87
N TRP A 640 29.53 15.91 -8.18
CA TRP A 640 29.27 14.62 -7.53
C TRP A 640 28.08 13.89 -8.15
N SER A 641 27.81 14.15 -9.43
CA SER A 641 26.59 13.70 -10.08
C SER A 641 26.46 12.17 -10.13
N ASN A 642 27.57 11.44 -10.26
CA ASN A 642 27.59 9.98 -10.38
C ASN A 642 27.41 9.30 -9.02
N ILE A 643 28.09 9.78 -7.98
CA ILE A 643 27.88 9.27 -6.61
C ILE A 643 26.47 9.59 -6.09
N LEU A 644 25.91 10.77 -6.42
CA LEU A 644 24.53 11.09 -6.07
C LEU A 644 23.51 10.21 -6.80
N ILE A 645 23.82 9.72 -8.02
CA ILE A 645 23.01 8.69 -8.69
C ILE A 645 23.07 7.38 -7.91
N LEU A 646 24.25 6.92 -7.50
CA LEU A 646 24.37 5.72 -6.67
C LEU A 646 23.62 5.86 -5.33
N ALA A 647 23.78 6.99 -4.63
CA ALA A 647 23.03 7.26 -3.40
C ALA A 647 21.50 7.21 -3.63
N SER A 648 21.01 7.80 -4.73
CA SER A 648 19.59 7.73 -5.11
C SER A 648 19.11 6.30 -5.32
N LEU A 649 19.96 5.43 -5.89
CA LEU A 649 19.68 4.01 -6.05
C LEU A 649 19.56 3.32 -4.69
N LEU A 650 20.53 3.53 -3.80
CA LEU A 650 20.55 2.90 -2.47
C LEU A 650 19.36 3.33 -1.61
N PHE A 651 18.98 4.60 -1.64
CA PHE A 651 17.78 5.10 -0.95
C PHE A 651 16.47 4.62 -1.58
N SER A 652 16.49 4.20 -2.86
CA SER A 652 15.32 3.59 -3.51
C SER A 652 15.12 2.11 -3.18
N LEU A 653 16.04 1.48 -2.42
CA LEU A 653 15.95 0.06 -2.09
C LEU A 653 14.82 -0.22 -1.08
N PRO A 654 14.11 -1.35 -1.20
CA PRO A 654 13.04 -1.72 -0.31
C PRO A 654 13.56 -1.98 1.12
N ALA A 655 13.03 -1.25 2.10
CA ALA A 655 13.39 -1.38 3.51
C ALA A 655 12.42 -2.26 4.30
N SER A 656 11.11 -2.16 4.04
CA SER A 656 10.05 -2.84 4.78
C SER A 656 8.76 -2.96 3.97
N ASN A 657 8.02 -4.07 4.17
CA ASN A 657 6.65 -4.22 3.65
C ASN A 657 5.59 -3.59 4.57
N GLY A 658 5.98 -2.88 5.62
CA GLY A 658 5.06 -2.26 6.58
C GLY A 658 4.07 -1.27 5.93
N THR A 659 4.44 -0.64 4.82
CA THR A 659 3.52 0.19 4.02
C THR A 659 2.47 -0.65 3.31
N VAL A 660 2.81 -1.82 2.78
CA VAL A 660 1.86 -2.76 2.15
C VAL A 660 0.82 -3.25 3.16
N GLU A 661 1.24 -3.55 4.39
CA GLU A 661 0.32 -3.93 5.47
C GLU A 661 -0.71 -2.84 5.79
N ARG A 662 -0.37 -1.55 5.60
CA ARG A 662 -1.33 -0.44 5.76
C ARG A 662 -2.35 -0.42 4.63
N VAL A 663 -1.93 -0.72 3.40
CA VAL A 663 -2.85 -0.89 2.26
C VAL A 663 -3.84 -2.01 2.56
N PHE A 664 -3.40 -3.15 3.09
CA PHE A 664 -4.33 -4.22 3.52
C PHE A 664 -5.24 -3.82 4.69
N SER A 665 -4.77 -2.96 5.59
CA SER A 665 -5.65 -2.39 6.63
C SER A 665 -6.75 -1.52 6.00
N GLN A 666 -6.40 -0.67 5.04
CA GLN A 666 -7.36 0.14 4.29
C GLN A 666 -8.32 -0.72 3.47
N LEU A 667 -7.82 -1.75 2.78
CA LEU A 667 -8.61 -2.76 2.08
C LEU A 667 -9.68 -3.35 2.99
N ASN A 668 -9.31 -3.73 4.22
CA ASN A 668 -10.22 -4.27 5.22
C ASN A 668 -11.29 -3.27 5.69
N CYS A 669 -11.02 -1.97 5.62
CA CYS A 669 -12.01 -0.92 5.91
C CYS A 669 -12.95 -0.69 4.71
N ILE A 670 -12.43 -0.75 3.49
CA ILE A 670 -13.22 -0.60 2.25
C ILE A 670 -14.13 -1.82 2.03
N LYS A 671 -13.57 -3.04 2.03
CA LYS A 671 -14.27 -4.32 1.91
C LYS A 671 -14.90 -4.73 3.25
N THR A 672 -15.99 -4.07 3.62
CA THR A 672 -16.85 -4.51 4.74
C THR A 672 -17.75 -5.68 4.33
N LYS A 673 -18.38 -6.37 5.29
CA LYS A 673 -19.39 -7.42 5.01
C LYS A 673 -20.51 -6.95 4.06
N LYS A 674 -20.84 -5.66 4.06
CA LYS A 674 -21.87 -5.06 3.18
C LYS A 674 -21.31 -4.59 1.83
N ARG A 675 -19.99 -4.51 1.69
CA ARG A 675 -19.26 -4.06 0.50
C ARG A 675 -18.34 -5.15 -0.07
N ALA A 676 -18.55 -6.41 0.31
CA ALA A 676 -17.72 -7.53 -0.13
C ALA A 676 -17.83 -7.78 -1.66
N SER A 677 -18.91 -7.30 -2.30
CA SER A 677 -19.17 -7.44 -3.74
C SER A 677 -18.68 -6.25 -4.58
N LEU A 678 -17.72 -5.46 -4.09
CA LEU A 678 -17.10 -4.41 -4.92
C LEU A 678 -16.34 -5.07 -6.09
N SER A 679 -16.49 -4.52 -7.30
CA SER A 679 -15.69 -4.92 -8.45
C SER A 679 -14.23 -4.51 -8.27
N SER A 680 -13.27 -5.29 -8.79
CA SER A 680 -11.82 -4.99 -8.72
C SER A 680 -11.52 -3.53 -9.05
N ASN A 681 -11.94 -3.03 -10.22
CA ASN A 681 -11.67 -1.63 -10.60
C ASN A 681 -12.13 -0.58 -9.56
N SER A 682 -13.27 -0.81 -8.90
CA SER A 682 -13.74 0.15 -7.89
C SER A 682 -13.05 -0.01 -6.54
N LEU A 683 -12.50 -1.19 -6.28
CA LEU A 683 -11.63 -1.42 -5.14
C LEU A 683 -10.30 -0.71 -5.37
N ASP A 684 -9.72 -0.87 -6.55
CA ASP A 684 -8.46 -0.26 -6.96
C ASP A 684 -8.59 1.27 -6.95
N ASP A 685 -9.64 1.83 -7.58
CA ASP A 685 -9.92 3.27 -7.54
C ASP A 685 -9.98 3.80 -6.10
N LEU A 686 -10.59 3.04 -5.18
CA LEU A 686 -10.72 3.46 -3.78
C LEU A 686 -9.42 3.31 -3.00
N LEU A 687 -8.62 2.27 -3.29
CA LEU A 687 -7.33 2.06 -2.67
C LEU A 687 -6.36 3.16 -3.08
N THR A 688 -6.21 3.44 -4.38
CA THR A 688 -5.38 4.55 -4.91
C THR A 688 -5.68 5.87 -4.17
N LEU A 689 -6.96 6.22 -4.04
CA LEU A 689 -7.37 7.47 -3.37
C LEU A 689 -7.21 7.44 -1.85
N CYS A 690 -7.24 6.27 -1.21
CA CYS A 690 -7.06 6.14 0.24
C CYS A 690 -5.58 6.08 0.64
N THR A 691 -4.70 5.56 -0.22
CA THR A 691 -3.26 5.48 0.03
C THR A 691 -2.57 6.80 -0.26
N GLY A 692 -2.90 7.46 -1.38
CA GLY A 692 -2.39 8.78 -1.77
C GLY A 692 -3.30 9.94 -1.34
N LYS A 693 -3.96 9.84 -0.18
CA LYS A 693 -4.98 10.81 0.25
C LYS A 693 -4.37 12.19 0.46
N ARG A 694 -4.66 13.12 -0.46
CA ARG A 694 -4.48 14.56 -0.25
C ARG A 694 -5.55 15.08 0.71
N LYS A 695 -5.22 16.11 1.48
CA LYS A 695 -6.27 16.79 2.26
C LYS A 695 -7.27 17.41 1.28
N LEU A 696 -8.52 17.51 1.70
CA LEU A 696 -9.57 18.07 0.85
C LEU A 696 -9.22 19.49 0.38
N ASP A 697 -8.55 20.28 1.22
CA ASP A 697 -8.10 21.64 0.91
C ASP A 697 -7.04 21.69 -0.20
N ASP A 698 -6.26 20.60 -0.36
CA ASP A 698 -5.19 20.48 -1.34
C ASP A 698 -5.67 19.76 -2.64
N PHE A 699 -6.91 19.25 -2.64
CA PHE A 699 -7.48 18.53 -3.78
C PHE A 699 -8.08 19.49 -4.82
N SER A 700 -7.72 19.30 -6.09
CA SER A 700 -8.32 20.02 -7.23
C SER A 700 -9.09 19.05 -8.15
N PRO A 701 -10.41 19.23 -8.31
CA PRO A 701 -11.20 18.39 -9.20
C PRO A 701 -11.01 18.74 -10.70
N ASP A 702 -10.28 19.80 -11.05
CA ASP A 702 -10.26 20.37 -12.40
C ASP A 702 -9.79 19.40 -13.48
N ARG A 703 -8.77 18.59 -13.21
CA ARG A 703 -8.26 17.58 -14.15
C ARG A 703 -9.26 16.43 -14.32
N ALA A 704 -9.80 15.93 -13.22
CA ALA A 704 -10.75 14.81 -13.23
C ALA A 704 -12.08 15.21 -13.90
N VAL A 705 -12.57 16.43 -13.67
CA VAL A 705 -13.76 16.99 -14.34
C VAL A 705 -13.52 17.08 -15.85
N ARG A 706 -12.36 17.58 -16.29
CA ARG A 706 -12.00 17.62 -17.71
C ARG A 706 -11.96 16.21 -18.32
N LEU A 707 -11.29 15.26 -17.67
CA LEU A 707 -11.21 13.87 -18.12
C LEU A 707 -12.61 13.26 -18.30
N TRP A 708 -13.48 13.41 -17.30
CA TRP A 708 -14.87 12.93 -17.35
C TRP A 708 -15.68 13.60 -18.47
N TRP A 709 -15.40 14.87 -18.77
CA TRP A 709 -16.06 15.62 -19.83
C TRP A 709 -15.68 15.09 -21.22
N HIS A 710 -14.40 14.80 -21.43
CA HIS A 710 -13.87 14.33 -22.71
C HIS A 710 -14.22 12.86 -23.00
N THR A 711 -14.38 12.03 -21.98
CA THR A 711 -14.66 10.59 -22.14
C THR A 711 -16.08 10.27 -22.60
N LYS A 712 -17.04 11.22 -22.55
CA LYS A 712 -18.43 10.95 -22.91
C LYS A 712 -18.90 11.69 -24.18
N HIS A 713 -19.12 10.93 -25.26
CA HIS A 713 -19.97 11.36 -26.37
C HIS A 713 -21.45 11.38 -25.93
N ARG A 714 -21.93 12.49 -25.35
CA ARG A 714 -23.34 12.64 -24.99
C ARG A 714 -24.10 13.39 -26.07
N ARG A 715 -25.27 12.86 -26.42
CA ARG A 715 -26.24 13.54 -27.30
C ARG A 715 -26.77 14.77 -26.56
N PRO A 716 -26.78 15.97 -27.16
CA PRO A 716 -27.47 17.12 -26.57
C PRO A 716 -28.97 16.78 -26.46
N ASN A 717 -29.59 17.13 -25.33
CA ASN A 717 -31.04 17.08 -25.08
C ASN A 717 -31.65 15.69 -24.72
N GLN A 718 -31.24 15.10 -23.61
CA GLN A 718 -32.11 14.14 -22.92
C GLN A 718 -33.09 14.89 -22.00
N SER A 719 -34.38 14.91 -22.38
CA SER A 719 -35.46 15.40 -21.52
C SER A 719 -35.62 14.57 -20.25
N VAL A 720 -36.03 15.23 -19.17
CA VAL A 720 -36.29 14.64 -17.83
C VAL A 720 -37.08 13.33 -17.93
N ARG A 721 -36.53 12.24 -17.37
CA ARG A 721 -37.22 10.95 -17.28
C ARG A 721 -38.33 11.04 -16.23
N LYS A 722 -39.59 10.78 -16.62
CA LYS A 722 -40.76 10.85 -15.71
C LYS A 722 -40.53 10.02 -14.44
N GLN A 723 -40.77 10.63 -13.27
CA GLN A 723 -40.71 9.96 -11.97
C GLN A 723 -41.74 8.82 -11.90
N TYR A 724 -41.28 7.64 -11.50
CA TYR A 724 -42.14 6.50 -11.22
C TYR A 724 -42.70 6.60 -9.80
N VAL A 725 -44.03 6.70 -9.66
CA VAL A 725 -44.71 6.80 -8.36
C VAL A 725 -44.68 5.42 -7.68
N ARG A 726 -43.95 5.31 -6.56
CA ARG A 726 -44.01 4.13 -5.67
C ARG A 726 -45.35 4.12 -4.91
N ARG A 727 -46.02 2.97 -4.88
CA ARG A 727 -47.21 2.71 -4.06
C ARG A 727 -46.82 2.78 -2.57
N ASN A 728 -47.52 3.63 -1.80
CA ASN A 728 -47.38 3.77 -0.35
C ASN A 728 -47.93 2.54 0.38
N SER A 729 -47.13 1.98 1.31
CA SER A 729 -47.64 1.27 2.48
C SER A 729 -47.28 2.09 3.72
N ASN A 730 -48.26 2.83 4.23
CA ASN A 730 -48.23 3.52 5.52
C ASN A 730 -48.17 2.50 6.66
N VAL A 731 -47.20 2.62 7.58
CA VAL A 731 -47.45 2.44 9.02
C VAL A 731 -46.63 3.47 9.81
N ASN A 732 -47.37 4.19 10.65
CA ASN A 732 -46.99 5.24 11.59
C ASN A 732 -45.80 4.91 12.51
N ARG A 733 -44.96 5.92 12.79
CA ARG A 733 -44.83 6.53 14.13
C ARG A 733 -44.07 7.86 14.07
N LYS A 734 -44.68 8.88 14.69
CA LYS A 734 -44.23 10.29 14.80
C LYS A 734 -43.24 10.48 15.99
N PRO A 735 -42.55 11.64 16.04
CA PRO A 735 -41.30 11.87 16.79
C PRO A 735 -41.51 12.58 18.14
N ALA A 736 -40.45 12.72 18.93
CA ALA A 736 -40.37 13.68 20.03
C ALA A 736 -39.04 14.46 19.96
N SER A 737 -39.17 15.78 19.86
CA SER A 737 -38.19 16.84 20.17
C SER A 737 -38.05 16.97 21.70
N THR A 738 -37.11 17.69 22.34
CA THR A 738 -36.73 19.11 22.16
C THR A 738 -35.58 19.50 23.12
N SER A 739 -34.76 20.49 22.71
CA SER A 739 -34.03 21.57 23.46
C SER A 739 -32.97 21.21 24.52
N ALA A 740 -31.70 21.65 24.50
CA ALA A 740 -31.02 22.95 24.25
C ALA A 740 -30.90 23.87 25.48
N SER A 741 -29.64 24.18 25.87
CA SER A 741 -29.16 25.41 26.57
C SER A 741 -27.63 25.27 26.80
N THR A 742 -26.70 25.85 26.02
CA THR A 742 -26.07 27.20 26.05
C THR A 742 -25.52 27.76 27.37
N THR A 743 -24.25 28.22 27.30
CA THR A 743 -23.46 29.28 27.98
C THR A 743 -22.20 28.76 28.69
N SER A 744 -21.02 29.38 28.73
CA SER A 744 -20.25 30.33 27.90
C SER A 744 -18.94 30.66 28.66
N THR A 745 -17.85 30.91 27.93
CA THR A 745 -16.69 31.80 28.23
C THR A 745 -15.70 31.51 29.37
N GLY A 746 -14.40 31.50 28.99
CA GLY A 746 -13.24 31.75 29.87
C GLY A 746 -11.91 31.53 29.12
N SER A 747 -11.17 32.62 28.86
CA SER A 747 -9.98 32.75 28.01
C SER A 747 -8.66 32.93 28.79
N ASN A 748 -7.54 32.55 28.15
CA ASN A 748 -6.12 32.94 28.39
C ASN A 748 -5.47 32.37 29.68
N ASN A 749 -4.20 31.94 29.75
CA ASN A 749 -2.98 32.51 29.18
C ASN A 749 -1.85 31.45 29.14
N VAL A 750 -0.86 31.79 28.33
CA VAL A 750 0.49 31.23 28.16
C VAL A 750 1.27 31.22 29.49
N ASP A 751 2.05 30.17 29.77
CA ASP A 751 3.44 30.34 30.20
C ASP A 751 4.32 29.11 29.98
N SER A 752 5.56 29.42 29.60
CA SER A 752 6.70 28.58 29.28
C SER A 752 7.65 28.44 30.46
N THR A 753 8.35 27.29 30.58
CA THR A 753 9.77 27.08 31.03
C THR A 753 9.98 25.56 31.24
N THR A 754 10.82 24.84 30.47
CA THR A 754 12.25 24.47 30.75
C THR A 754 12.47 23.87 32.14
N THR A 755 13.16 22.76 32.40
CA THR A 755 14.17 21.91 31.75
C THR A 755 14.25 20.61 32.58
N ASP A 756 14.67 19.49 32.01
CA ASP A 756 15.82 18.74 32.55
C ASP A 756 16.21 17.60 31.60
N SER A 757 17.39 17.81 31.04
CA SER A 757 18.25 16.88 30.33
C SER A 757 18.81 15.84 31.28
N ASP A 758 18.76 14.56 30.91
CA ASP A 758 19.67 13.55 31.44
C ASP A 758 20.48 12.98 30.28
N SER A 759 21.65 13.58 30.09
CA SER A 759 22.71 13.18 29.16
C SER A 759 23.57 12.12 29.83
N GLY A 760 23.37 10.87 29.45
CA GLY A 760 24.33 9.80 29.67
C GLY A 760 25.20 9.64 28.43
N GLU A 761 26.45 10.12 28.50
CA GLU A 761 27.51 9.83 27.53
C GLU A 761 27.82 8.32 27.54
N GLU A 762 27.18 7.55 26.65
CA GLU A 762 27.76 6.28 26.17
C GLU A 762 28.68 6.63 25.01
N GLN A 763 29.99 6.35 25.17
CA GLN A 763 30.96 6.40 24.08
C GLN A 763 30.42 5.63 22.87
N SER A 764 30.14 6.37 21.78
CA SER A 764 29.59 5.84 20.54
C SER A 764 30.54 4.83 19.91
N LYS A 765 30.23 3.53 20.05
CA LYS A 765 30.74 2.51 19.13
C LYS A 765 30.09 2.73 17.77
N SER A 766 30.83 2.54 16.67
CA SER A 766 30.30 2.73 15.33
C SER A 766 29.19 1.70 15.04
N LEU A 767 28.18 2.08 14.25
CA LEU A 767 27.15 1.16 13.75
C LEU A 767 27.76 -0.09 13.07
N LEU A 768 28.93 0.11 12.45
CA LEU A 768 29.72 -0.95 11.83
C LEU A 768 30.39 -1.86 12.85
N ASP A 769 30.92 -1.31 13.96
CA ASP A 769 31.54 -2.09 15.03
C ASP A 769 30.52 -3.05 15.65
N ASP A 770 29.29 -2.57 15.85
CA ASP A 770 28.18 -3.38 16.36
C ASP A 770 27.74 -4.46 15.35
N TRP A 771 27.74 -4.15 14.05
CA TRP A 771 27.46 -5.11 12.98
C TRP A 771 28.55 -6.20 12.89
N ASP A 772 29.82 -5.80 12.83
CA ASP A 772 30.95 -6.72 12.65
C ASP A 772 31.22 -7.56 13.90
N HIS A 773 31.09 -6.98 15.10
CA HIS A 773 31.14 -7.76 16.35
C HIS A 773 30.09 -8.87 16.35
N TRP A 774 28.89 -8.56 15.87
CA TRP A 774 27.79 -9.50 15.90
C TRP A 774 27.90 -10.59 14.83
N MET A 775 28.43 -10.25 13.65
CA MET A 775 28.64 -11.18 12.54
C MET A 775 29.87 -12.08 12.72
N ARG A 776 30.84 -11.73 13.58
CA ARG A 776 32.07 -12.51 13.85
C ARG A 776 31.90 -13.63 14.88
N GLU A 777 30.85 -13.63 15.71
CA GLU A 777 30.66 -14.63 16.80
C GLU A 777 30.20 -16.04 16.35
N SER A 778 30.25 -16.39 15.06
CA SER A 778 29.66 -17.65 14.55
C SER A 778 30.62 -18.84 14.41
N ASP A 779 31.89 -18.77 14.83
CA ASP A 779 32.84 -19.88 14.62
C ASP A 779 33.39 -20.55 15.90
N ASP A 780 33.23 -20.00 17.11
CA ASP A 780 33.91 -20.53 18.32
C ASP A 780 33.00 -21.33 19.29
N SER A 781 31.89 -21.92 18.84
CA SER A 781 31.03 -22.73 19.74
C SER A 781 30.95 -24.23 19.43
N ASP A 782 31.79 -24.77 18.55
CA ASP A 782 31.86 -26.21 18.27
C ASP A 782 33.11 -26.92 18.86
N GLU A 783 33.95 -26.24 19.63
CA GLU A 783 35.05 -26.86 20.40
C GLU A 783 34.93 -26.56 21.90
N GLU A 784 33.90 -27.10 22.56
CA GLU A 784 33.96 -27.62 23.95
C GLU A 784 32.57 -28.12 24.38
N LEU A 785 32.24 -29.35 23.97
CA LEU A 785 31.30 -30.24 24.67
C LEU A 785 31.78 -31.70 24.56
#